data_AF-A0A1G2YIY7-F1
#
_entry.id   AF-A0A1G2YIY7-F1
#
_cell.length_a   1.000
_cell.length_b   1.000
_cell.length_c   1.000
_cell.angle_alpha   90.00
_cell.angle_beta   90.00
_cell.angle_gamma   90.00
#
_symmetry.space_group_name_H-M   'P 1'
#
loop_
_entity.id
_entity.type
_entity.pdbx_description
1 polymer ?
#
loop_
_entity_poly.entity_id
_entity_poly.type
_entity_poly.pdbx_seq_one_letter_code
_entity_poly.pdbx_strand_id
1 'polypeptide(L)'
;MNKINMLQTIGFSISLTILACCSAQAASSQNSERELFDIADQAYIVSWDFKDPKYQYPRRSEELEIDDLFFDRFMVPMEDGSYMLSTMPTTGQGMIGLQWYSKRRIDQLYIEFANPERIPPKEQVKLEYWVGGSIFEGQWVSLPGELVKEAKGLRYVITDTNCRAVTEGTAKVRWYFDKAIPSYIFTKLQALTQLPWKITTLQIELEEPIKNPVPIQLNNAQLISPQSETNAIQLPPLKKSTLKLKYCLHGKHISERSTITFDLSDYPFAVAIKDVLDNGCVYVRDLGVFVTTADSGITLDQYKKQIQSQQTTLEKVRQMPDQSFDNVMSKAHPAIQNNGPAMLSLACDNNKFVLRQDGSIRYLVNLEAPPTHRKSERGHRDEFRRDIIEVIPYFGSLTPSFNLYREWPWFTAEKYPGQTRSLEDSYYPAPLNTIPTDGVTYKQKTFVAPSGNPLPNDTTGYYNTQPLLVSKFSIENTSDQTKPVSLKLKLINDIRTNAAPEIRTINGGFAAVNAHQLLAFIETAGLKKLSSRLSDSTIIIEGQLPAQSSNSCIVYIPTWDVDIQNISFGDDSKLFSKMKNYWDSFLTKGADIQIPDPQLNNLIKASMINCTITARNECNHTNIAPWVSAAHFGIMESESQSIIEGMSLMGHEQFAQNGLDFFIRRYNNDGMLTSGYTLMGMGWHLRVLGQHFQLYRNDSWLRANESKISSACDWIVKQHEKTKMLTPSGQKVLEYGLMPPGTSADWPLLMYGIRPQAEFYAGLNAAAKALAEIQNPQSGNFLHKAENLQNDIISSYRRTQRRCPAVPLPTGVYVPYCPTVATQFTTIADTFGPGLAVKDVSMGAQHLVVLGILPPDAKDGYFKADRFEDVFFKSPTADFPAEKIRDDWLSYTGFYRGQPYYPRITDVYALNDDVKPFIRSYFNNIMPIVNTEVLTFWEHFRASGGWNKTHETGWFLQQTRMMLVDEKDNDLWLAPFVTNHWMQDGMKLAAKNMPTRFGNISFEINSQIAKGIIEADIITPKRSQPNSIILRLRHPQQKQMKSVTVNGKTYKDFDPVKETIRLNAHLPHISVKAQY
;
A
#
# COMPACT_ATOMS: atom_id res chain seq x y z
N MET A 1 -19.13 -8.57 20.66
CA MET A 1 -19.29 -10.04 20.76
C MET A 1 -20.43 -10.44 19.85
N ASN A 2 -20.15 -11.38 18.94
CA ASN A 2 -21.02 -12.31 18.20
C ASN A 2 -22.37 -11.84 17.62
N LYS A 3 -22.47 -12.05 16.29
CA LYS A 3 -23.65 -12.13 15.42
C LYS A 3 -24.22 -10.80 14.91
N ILE A 4 -23.74 -10.35 13.75
CA ILE A 4 -24.62 -9.92 12.63
C ILE A 4 -23.96 -10.39 11.31
N ASN A 5 -24.27 -11.62 10.94
CA ASN A 5 -24.34 -12.06 9.54
C ASN A 5 -25.78 -11.84 9.07
N MET A 6 -25.96 -11.68 7.76
CA MET A 6 -27.20 -11.37 7.03
C MET A 6 -27.56 -9.89 6.93
N LEU A 7 -27.32 -9.32 5.76
CA LEU A 7 -28.39 -8.88 4.84
C LEU A 7 -27.77 -8.43 3.51
N GLN A 8 -27.54 -9.41 2.64
CA GLN A 8 -27.74 -9.23 1.20
C GLN A 8 -29.13 -9.79 0.87
N THR A 9 -29.73 -9.24 -0.19
CA THR A 9 -30.94 -9.66 -0.91
C THR A 9 -32.21 -8.87 -0.58
N ILE A 10 -32.53 -7.86 -1.41
CA ILE A 10 -33.85 -7.71 -2.04
C ILE A 10 -33.65 -7.09 -3.42
N GLY A 11 -34.15 -7.78 -4.45
CA GLY A 11 -34.21 -7.30 -5.83
C GLY A 11 -34.31 -8.43 -6.85
N PHE A 12 -35.33 -9.29 -6.72
CA PHE A 12 -35.63 -10.33 -7.72
C PHE A 12 -37.14 -10.38 -8.02
N SER A 13 -37.42 -10.82 -9.25
CA SER A 13 -38.70 -11.10 -9.92
C SER A 13 -39.15 -9.92 -10.81
N ILE A 14 -39.48 -10.10 -12.09
CA ILE A 14 -40.28 -11.17 -12.72
C ILE A 14 -39.87 -11.31 -14.20
N SER A 15 -39.69 -12.56 -14.66
CA SER A 15 -40.38 -13.15 -15.85
C SER A 15 -39.66 -14.43 -16.29
N LEU A 16 -40.16 -15.56 -15.81
CA LEU A 16 -39.76 -16.91 -16.21
C LEU A 16 -41.02 -17.60 -16.72
N THR A 17 -41.24 -17.61 -18.03
CA THR A 17 -42.20 -18.49 -18.68
C THR A 17 -41.72 -18.72 -20.12
N ILE A 18 -41.74 -19.99 -20.56
CA ILE A 18 -41.23 -20.53 -21.84
C ILE A 18 -39.76 -21.02 -21.78
N LEU A 19 -39.53 -22.12 -21.06
CA LEU A 19 -38.52 -23.14 -21.41
C LEU A 19 -38.81 -24.43 -20.62
N ALA A 20 -39.99 -25.00 -20.88
CA ALA A 20 -40.40 -26.32 -20.40
C ALA A 20 -41.02 -27.08 -21.58
N CYS A 21 -40.18 -27.42 -22.56
CA CYS A 21 -40.45 -28.41 -23.61
C CYS A 21 -39.17 -28.62 -24.44
N CYS A 22 -38.19 -29.35 -23.87
CA CYS A 22 -37.16 -30.11 -24.60
C CYS A 22 -36.24 -30.86 -23.60
N SER A 23 -36.83 -31.51 -22.59
CA SER A 23 -36.12 -32.35 -21.61
C SER A 23 -36.78 -33.72 -21.55
N ALA A 24 -36.86 -34.41 -22.69
CA ALA A 24 -37.31 -35.79 -22.77
C ALA A 24 -36.89 -36.46 -24.10
N GLN A 25 -35.64 -36.28 -24.54
CA GLN A 25 -35.03 -37.08 -25.62
C GLN A 25 -33.50 -36.86 -25.68
N ALA A 26 -32.81 -37.23 -24.60
CA ALA A 26 -31.35 -37.42 -24.61
C ALA A 26 -30.93 -38.50 -23.60
N ALA A 27 -31.82 -39.46 -23.33
CA ALA A 27 -31.55 -40.64 -22.52
C ALA A 27 -31.52 -41.86 -23.45
N SER A 28 -30.46 -41.97 -24.26
CA SER A 28 -29.94 -43.23 -24.84
C SER A 28 -28.88 -42.94 -25.90
N SER A 29 -27.65 -42.67 -25.47
CA SER A 29 -26.46 -43.11 -26.22
C SER A 29 -25.20 -42.88 -25.39
N GLN A 30 -24.45 -43.96 -25.21
CA GLN A 30 -23.07 -44.05 -24.70
C GLN A 30 -22.86 -43.94 -23.18
N ASN A 31 -22.92 -45.11 -22.53
CA ASN A 31 -21.91 -45.48 -21.53
C ASN A 31 -20.53 -45.44 -22.22
N SER A 32 -19.92 -44.26 -22.30
CA SER A 32 -18.47 -44.16 -22.40
C SER A 32 -17.94 -44.20 -20.97
N GLU A 33 -17.04 -45.12 -20.65
CA GLU A 33 -16.19 -45.01 -19.47
C GLU A 33 -15.68 -43.56 -19.40
N ARG A 34 -16.06 -42.81 -18.36
CA ARG A 34 -15.55 -41.45 -18.18
C ARG A 34 -14.05 -41.58 -17.87
N GLU A 35 -13.22 -41.31 -18.86
CA GLU A 35 -11.76 -41.32 -18.72
C GLU A 35 -11.36 -40.28 -17.66
N LEU A 36 -10.89 -40.76 -16.51
CA LEU A 36 -10.44 -39.90 -15.41
C LEU A 36 -9.05 -39.34 -15.73
N PHE A 37 -8.85 -38.05 -15.46
CA PHE A 37 -7.57 -37.38 -15.70
C PHE A 37 -6.68 -37.50 -14.46
N ASP A 38 -5.45 -38.00 -14.62
CA ASP A 38 -4.46 -38.08 -13.53
C ASP A 38 -3.70 -36.76 -13.39
N ILE A 39 -3.68 -36.22 -12.18
CA ILE A 39 -3.02 -34.96 -11.82
C ILE A 39 -1.90 -35.16 -10.78
N ALA A 40 -1.51 -36.41 -10.50
CA ALA A 40 -0.44 -36.71 -9.55
C ALA A 40 0.94 -36.24 -10.03
N ASP A 41 1.19 -36.22 -11.34
CA ASP A 41 2.44 -35.75 -11.96
C ASP A 41 2.69 -34.23 -11.77
N GLN A 42 1.64 -33.49 -11.39
CA GLN A 42 1.71 -32.07 -11.05
C GLN A 42 1.93 -31.82 -9.54
N ALA A 43 2.01 -32.88 -8.74
CA ALA A 43 2.22 -32.80 -7.30
C ALA A 43 3.65 -33.18 -6.91
N TYR A 44 4.07 -32.75 -5.73
CA TYR A 44 5.19 -33.40 -5.05
C TYR A 44 4.70 -34.60 -4.26
N ILE A 45 5.48 -35.69 -4.28
CA ILE A 45 5.25 -36.83 -3.38
C ILE A 45 5.98 -36.56 -2.08
N VAL A 46 5.21 -36.53 -0.99
CA VAL A 46 5.66 -36.07 0.32
C VAL A 46 5.25 -37.05 1.42
N SER A 47 5.95 -36.98 2.53
CA SER A 47 5.67 -37.68 3.78
C SER A 47 5.63 -36.71 4.95
N TRP A 48 5.09 -37.17 6.08
CA TRP A 48 4.88 -36.35 7.27
C TRP A 48 5.25 -37.15 8.52
N ASP A 49 6.08 -36.57 9.39
CA ASP A 49 6.46 -37.16 10.68
C ASP A 49 6.35 -36.14 11.83
N PHE A 50 5.12 -35.83 12.24
CA PHE A 50 4.84 -34.89 13.33
C PHE A 50 3.63 -35.31 14.16
N LYS A 51 3.62 -35.00 15.46
CA LYS A 51 2.62 -35.51 16.43
C LYS A 51 1.30 -34.72 16.47
N ASP A 52 1.26 -33.45 16.06
CA ASP A 52 0.05 -32.62 16.15
C ASP A 52 -0.64 -32.44 14.77
N PRO A 53 -1.85 -33.00 14.55
CA PRO A 53 -2.56 -32.88 13.27
C PRO A 53 -3.11 -31.46 13.00
N LYS A 54 -3.10 -30.56 13.99
CA LYS A 54 -3.53 -29.17 13.86
C LYS A 54 -2.34 -28.25 13.91
N TYR A 55 -2.13 -27.51 12.83
CA TYR A 55 -1.12 -26.48 12.81
C TYR A 55 -1.75 -25.14 13.18
N GLN A 56 -1.52 -24.68 14.42
CA GLN A 56 -1.90 -23.34 14.87
C GLN A 56 -0.70 -22.41 14.68
N TYR A 57 -0.88 -21.37 13.87
CA TYR A 57 0.24 -20.58 13.37
C TYR A 57 0.67 -19.45 14.32
N PRO A 58 1.95 -19.05 14.25
CA PRO A 58 2.45 -17.84 14.88
C PRO A 58 1.69 -16.60 14.39
N ARG A 59 1.62 -15.58 15.24
CA ARG A 59 0.96 -14.30 14.94
C ARG A 59 1.70 -13.54 13.84
N ARG A 60 1.07 -12.49 13.28
CA ARG A 60 1.60 -11.62 12.19
C ARG A 60 3.02 -11.06 12.39
N SER A 61 3.52 -11.10 13.62
CA SER A 61 4.78 -10.51 14.08
C SER A 61 5.79 -11.53 14.60
N GLU A 62 5.55 -12.82 14.36
CA GLU A 62 6.37 -13.92 14.86
C GLU A 62 7.09 -14.61 13.71
N GLU A 63 8.30 -15.11 13.98
CA GLU A 63 9.11 -15.85 13.02
C GLU A 63 8.55 -17.26 12.81
N LEU A 64 8.79 -17.83 11.63
CA LEU A 64 8.59 -19.25 11.37
C LEU A 64 9.92 -19.99 11.51
N GLU A 65 9.95 -21.06 12.29
CA GLU A 65 11.11 -21.94 12.39
C GLU A 65 11.18 -22.89 11.19
N ILE A 66 12.37 -23.48 10.95
CA ILE A 66 12.56 -24.39 9.80
C ILE A 66 11.61 -25.60 9.87
N ASP A 67 11.40 -26.14 11.08
CA ASP A 67 10.48 -27.26 11.31
C ASP A 67 9.02 -26.88 11.01
N ASP A 68 8.68 -25.59 11.07
CA ASP A 68 7.36 -25.05 10.76
C ASP A 68 7.16 -24.85 9.24
N LEU A 69 8.26 -24.58 8.52
CA LEU A 69 8.27 -24.38 7.08
C LEU A 69 8.21 -25.69 6.29
N PHE A 70 8.83 -26.75 6.82
CA PHE A 70 8.99 -28.03 6.14
C PHE A 70 8.51 -29.21 6.98
N PHE A 71 7.29 -29.11 7.49
CA PHE A 71 6.63 -30.24 8.15
C PHE A 71 6.29 -31.37 7.18
N ASP A 72 6.21 -31.09 5.86
CA ASP A 72 6.27 -32.08 4.79
C ASP A 72 7.70 -32.35 4.32
N ARG A 73 8.03 -33.61 4.08
CA ARG A 73 9.33 -34.05 3.57
C ARG A 73 9.17 -34.68 2.20
N PHE A 74 9.92 -34.21 1.22
CA PHE A 74 9.94 -34.85 -0.10
C PHE A 74 10.40 -36.30 0.01
N MET A 75 9.66 -37.18 -0.65
CA MET A 75 10.05 -38.57 -0.82
C MET A 75 11.09 -38.67 -1.93
N VAL A 76 12.24 -39.27 -1.64
CA VAL A 76 13.26 -39.55 -2.64
C VAL A 76 12.87 -40.82 -3.41
N PRO A 77 12.69 -40.76 -4.74
CA PRO A 77 12.43 -41.96 -5.52
C PRO A 77 13.68 -42.86 -5.54
N MET A 78 13.46 -44.16 -5.59
CA MET A 78 14.48 -45.16 -5.87
C MET A 78 14.92 -45.07 -7.34
N GLU A 79 15.99 -45.77 -7.73
CA GLU A 79 16.52 -45.74 -9.11
C GLU A 79 15.49 -46.16 -10.17
N ASP A 80 14.54 -47.03 -9.81
CA ASP A 80 13.45 -47.49 -10.68
C ASP A 80 12.21 -46.57 -10.67
N GLY A 81 12.28 -45.44 -9.96
CA GLY A 81 11.18 -44.49 -9.81
C GLY A 81 10.16 -44.85 -8.72
N SER A 82 10.33 -45.97 -8.02
CA SER A 82 9.46 -46.37 -6.91
C SER A 82 9.76 -45.59 -5.62
N TYR A 83 8.85 -45.63 -4.65
CA TYR A 83 8.98 -44.92 -3.38
C TYR A 83 8.92 -45.89 -2.19
N MET A 84 9.94 -45.87 -1.34
CA MET A 84 9.97 -46.69 -0.12
C MET A 84 9.45 -45.90 1.08
N LEU A 85 8.44 -46.45 1.77
CA LEU A 85 7.89 -45.89 3.01
C LEU A 85 8.10 -46.88 4.16
N SER A 86 8.67 -46.40 5.26
CA SER A 86 8.77 -47.14 6.52
C SER A 86 7.99 -46.44 7.63
N THR A 87 7.88 -47.10 8.78
CA THR A 87 7.36 -46.47 10.00
C THR A 87 8.16 -45.22 10.32
N MET A 88 7.46 -44.11 10.53
CA MET A 88 8.08 -42.84 10.84
C MET A 88 8.57 -42.79 12.30
N PRO A 89 9.78 -42.30 12.57
CA PRO A 89 10.37 -42.34 13.91
C PRO A 89 9.58 -41.60 14.99
N THR A 90 8.97 -40.44 14.66
CA THR A 90 8.34 -39.57 15.67
C THR A 90 6.91 -40.02 15.98
N THR A 91 6.15 -40.42 14.97
CA THR A 91 4.73 -40.80 15.09
C THR A 91 4.49 -42.30 15.25
N GLY A 92 5.45 -43.15 14.87
CA GLY A 92 5.27 -44.60 14.84
C GLY A 92 4.28 -45.08 13.77
N GLN A 93 3.99 -44.24 12.77
CA GLN A 93 2.98 -44.45 11.73
C GLN A 93 3.60 -44.27 10.34
N GLY A 94 2.93 -44.75 9.28
CA GLY A 94 3.35 -44.51 7.90
C GLY A 94 2.50 -43.42 7.25
N MET A 95 3.10 -42.42 6.59
CA MET A 95 2.35 -41.39 5.87
C MET A 95 3.03 -41.04 4.54
N ILE A 96 2.29 -41.16 3.43
CA ILE A 96 2.73 -40.77 2.09
C ILE A 96 1.58 -40.11 1.33
N GLY A 97 1.86 -39.12 0.51
CA GLY A 97 0.80 -38.39 -0.18
C GLY A 97 1.29 -37.42 -1.23
N LEU A 98 0.38 -36.58 -1.69
CA LEU A 98 0.57 -35.63 -2.79
C LEU A 98 0.32 -34.20 -2.29
N GLN A 99 1.18 -33.27 -2.72
CA GLN A 99 1.07 -31.83 -2.44
C GLN A 99 1.15 -31.01 -3.72
N TRP A 100 0.18 -30.12 -3.92
CA TRP A 100 0.14 -29.15 -5.02
C TRP A 100 0.27 -27.72 -4.47
N TYR A 101 0.84 -26.81 -5.26
CA TYR A 101 0.85 -25.37 -4.93
C TYR A 101 -0.55 -24.73 -5.02
N SER A 102 -1.39 -25.22 -5.92
CA SER A 102 -2.76 -24.74 -6.11
C SER A 102 -3.76 -25.85 -5.73
N LYS A 103 -4.87 -25.48 -5.11
CA LYS A 103 -5.93 -26.44 -4.75
C LYS A 103 -6.40 -27.20 -5.99
N ARG A 104 -6.60 -28.51 -5.82
CA ARG A 104 -7.05 -29.46 -6.84
C ARG A 104 -8.29 -30.19 -6.36
N ARG A 105 -9.27 -30.40 -7.24
CA ARG A 105 -10.35 -31.36 -6.98
C ARG A 105 -9.84 -32.75 -7.29
N ILE A 106 -10.28 -33.68 -6.46
CA ILE A 106 -9.91 -35.09 -6.54
C ILE A 106 -11.21 -35.88 -6.41
N ASP A 107 -11.34 -36.91 -7.22
CA ASP A 107 -12.49 -37.82 -7.21
C ASP A 107 -12.04 -39.22 -6.74
N GLN A 108 -10.86 -39.66 -7.18
CA GLN A 108 -10.28 -40.93 -6.76
C GLN A 108 -8.78 -40.81 -6.49
N LEU A 109 -8.27 -41.63 -5.59
CA LEU A 109 -6.85 -41.81 -5.33
C LEU A 109 -6.50 -43.28 -5.56
N TYR A 110 -5.30 -43.56 -6.08
CA TYR A 110 -4.80 -44.92 -6.19
C TYR A 110 -3.34 -45.00 -5.77
N ILE A 111 -2.98 -46.06 -5.04
CA ILE A 111 -1.61 -46.36 -4.65
C ILE A 111 -1.30 -47.83 -4.94
N GLU A 112 -0.23 -48.07 -5.68
CA GLU A 112 0.21 -49.40 -6.12
C GLU A 112 1.40 -49.88 -5.30
N PHE A 113 1.35 -51.14 -4.85
CA PHE A 113 2.41 -51.77 -4.07
C PHE A 113 3.25 -52.68 -4.97
N ALA A 114 4.57 -52.61 -4.85
CA ALA A 114 5.48 -53.51 -5.55
C ALA A 114 5.25 -54.99 -5.20
N ASN A 115 4.81 -55.27 -3.96
CA ASN A 115 4.43 -56.60 -3.51
C ASN A 115 2.93 -56.64 -3.11
N PRO A 116 2.06 -57.21 -3.96
CA PRO A 116 0.63 -57.35 -3.67
C PRO A 116 0.27 -58.11 -2.38
N GLU A 117 1.12 -59.04 -1.94
CA GLU A 117 0.88 -59.81 -0.71
C GLU A 117 1.04 -58.96 0.55
N ARG A 118 1.73 -57.81 0.45
CA ARG A 118 1.96 -56.87 1.55
C ARG A 118 0.91 -55.77 1.66
N ILE A 119 -0.12 -55.76 0.79
CA ILE A 119 -1.19 -54.76 0.85
C ILE A 119 -1.95 -54.89 2.19
N PRO A 120 -1.93 -53.86 3.06
CA PRO A 120 -2.55 -53.93 4.38
C PRO A 120 -4.07 -54.10 4.33
N PRO A 121 -4.69 -54.60 5.40
CA PRO A 121 -6.13 -54.56 5.58
C PRO A 121 -6.68 -53.13 5.52
N LYS A 122 -7.91 -52.97 5.02
CA LYS A 122 -8.53 -51.65 4.80
C LYS A 122 -8.65 -50.85 6.09
N GLU A 123 -8.83 -51.53 7.22
CA GLU A 123 -9.01 -50.93 8.55
C GLU A 123 -7.74 -50.24 9.05
N GLN A 124 -6.57 -50.56 8.46
CA GLN A 124 -5.27 -49.99 8.84
C GLN A 124 -4.87 -48.77 7.99
N VAL A 125 -5.74 -48.38 7.04
CA VAL A 125 -5.47 -47.32 6.07
C VAL A 125 -6.56 -46.28 6.15
N LYS A 126 -6.17 -45.03 6.36
CA LYS A 126 -7.06 -43.86 6.33
C LYS A 126 -6.60 -42.91 5.24
N LEU A 127 -7.55 -42.19 4.66
CA LEU A 127 -7.26 -41.10 3.74
C LEU A 127 -7.62 -39.79 4.43
N GLU A 128 -6.70 -38.85 4.36
CA GLU A 128 -6.90 -37.50 4.89
C GLU A 128 -6.58 -36.47 3.82
N TYR A 129 -7.23 -35.32 3.92
CA TYR A 129 -6.99 -34.17 3.07
C TYR A 129 -6.80 -32.90 3.90
N TRP A 130 -6.09 -31.95 3.31
CA TRP A 130 -5.79 -30.69 3.96
C TRP A 130 -6.91 -29.68 3.78
N VAL A 131 -7.37 -29.12 4.89
CA VAL A 131 -8.40 -28.07 4.92
C VAL A 131 -7.80 -26.80 5.52
N GLY A 132 -7.64 -25.78 4.67
CA GLY A 132 -7.35 -24.42 5.13
C GLY A 132 -6.99 -23.42 4.03
N GLY A 133 -6.38 -22.31 4.45
CA GLY A 133 -6.11 -21.13 3.63
C GLY A 133 -4.91 -21.27 2.70
N SER A 134 -3.89 -22.03 3.10
CA SER A 134 -2.64 -22.24 2.33
C SER A 134 -2.05 -23.63 2.60
N ILE A 135 -0.91 -23.95 1.99
CA ILE A 135 -0.12 -25.16 2.31
C ILE A 135 0.57 -25.09 3.68
N PHE A 136 0.61 -23.89 4.29
CA PHE A 136 1.15 -23.55 5.60
C PHE A 136 0.03 -22.96 6.46
N GLU A 137 -1.15 -23.57 6.53
CA GLU A 137 -2.44 -22.87 6.60
C GLU A 137 -3.59 -23.86 6.76
N GLY A 138 -3.72 -24.65 7.84
CA GLY A 138 -4.85 -25.58 7.94
C GLY A 138 -4.72 -26.76 8.91
N GLN A 139 -5.55 -27.77 8.67
CA GLN A 139 -5.59 -29.02 9.45
C GLN A 139 -5.86 -30.23 8.55
N TRP A 140 -5.41 -31.40 8.99
CA TRP A 140 -5.76 -32.67 8.37
C TRP A 140 -7.17 -33.09 8.80
N VAL A 141 -7.98 -33.49 7.83
CA VAL A 141 -9.34 -33.99 8.04
C VAL A 141 -9.51 -35.30 7.29
N SER A 142 -10.21 -36.27 7.87
CA SER A 142 -10.58 -37.50 7.18
C SER A 142 -11.31 -37.19 5.87
N LEU A 143 -10.82 -37.76 4.78
CA LEU A 143 -11.47 -37.69 3.48
C LEU A 143 -12.65 -38.67 3.49
N PRO A 144 -13.90 -38.26 3.20
CA PRO A 144 -15.03 -39.18 3.15
C PRO A 144 -15.04 -39.98 1.85
N GLY A 145 -15.08 -41.30 1.95
CA GLY A 145 -14.99 -42.18 0.79
C GLY A 145 -14.88 -43.66 1.14
N GLU A 146 -14.80 -44.48 0.11
CA GLU A 146 -14.68 -45.93 0.19
C GLU A 146 -13.32 -46.40 -0.32
N LEU A 147 -12.68 -47.27 0.48
CA LEU A 147 -11.43 -47.92 0.11
C LEU A 147 -11.73 -49.27 -0.55
N VAL A 148 -11.25 -49.46 -1.77
CA VAL A 148 -11.37 -50.68 -2.57
C VAL A 148 -9.97 -51.30 -2.70
N LYS A 149 -9.86 -52.60 -2.37
CA LYS A 149 -8.62 -53.35 -2.56
C LYS A 149 -8.62 -53.95 -3.96
N GLU A 150 -7.57 -53.67 -4.72
CA GLU A 150 -7.35 -54.18 -6.07
C GLU A 150 -6.17 -55.15 -6.10
N ALA A 151 -5.96 -55.83 -7.22
CA ALA A 151 -4.95 -56.88 -7.33
C ALA A 151 -3.52 -56.40 -7.01
N LYS A 152 -3.18 -55.14 -7.29
CA LYS A 152 -1.84 -54.57 -7.08
C LYS A 152 -1.81 -53.36 -6.14
N GLY A 153 -2.96 -52.91 -5.64
CA GLY A 153 -3.03 -51.63 -4.94
C GLY A 153 -4.32 -51.38 -4.20
N LEU A 154 -4.42 -50.15 -3.69
CA LEU A 154 -5.60 -49.63 -3.02
C LEU A 154 -6.14 -48.45 -3.82
N ARG A 155 -7.44 -48.49 -4.11
CA ARG A 155 -8.17 -47.37 -4.73
C ARG A 155 -9.10 -46.76 -3.69
N TYR A 156 -9.09 -45.44 -3.58
CA TYR A 156 -10.01 -44.69 -2.74
C TYR A 156 -10.96 -43.89 -3.61
N VAL A 157 -12.26 -44.09 -3.44
CA VAL A 157 -13.31 -43.37 -4.17
C VAL A 157 -14.01 -42.44 -3.21
N ILE A 158 -13.98 -41.13 -3.48
CA ILE A 158 -14.64 -40.14 -2.64
C ILE A 158 -16.16 -40.26 -2.85
N THR A 159 -16.91 -40.49 -1.77
CA THR A 159 -18.35 -40.75 -1.84
C THR A 159 -19.21 -39.55 -1.47
N ASP A 160 -18.68 -38.61 -0.69
CA ASP A 160 -19.38 -37.36 -0.37
C ASP A 160 -18.99 -36.24 -1.33
N THR A 161 -19.87 -35.96 -2.29
CA THR A 161 -19.68 -34.88 -3.27
C THR A 161 -19.79 -33.48 -2.67
N ASN A 162 -20.27 -33.35 -1.42
CA ASN A 162 -20.38 -32.07 -0.72
C ASN A 162 -19.15 -31.77 0.15
N CYS A 163 -18.20 -32.71 0.30
CA CYS A 163 -17.01 -32.46 1.10
C CYS A 163 -16.14 -31.36 0.47
N ARG A 164 -15.33 -30.67 1.29
CA ARG A 164 -14.53 -29.53 0.83
C ARG A 164 -13.47 -29.92 -0.19
N ALA A 165 -12.94 -31.14 -0.16
CA ALA A 165 -12.01 -31.63 -1.18
C ALA A 165 -12.61 -31.64 -2.60
N VAL A 166 -13.91 -31.92 -2.71
CA VAL A 166 -14.63 -31.97 -3.99
C VAL A 166 -15.19 -30.59 -4.36
N THR A 167 -15.74 -29.86 -3.38
CA THR A 167 -16.40 -28.56 -3.62
C THR A 167 -15.42 -27.40 -3.74
N GLU A 168 -14.39 -27.35 -2.89
CA GLU A 168 -13.38 -26.28 -2.82
C GLU A 168 -11.99 -26.70 -3.32
N GLY A 169 -11.74 -28.00 -3.51
CA GLY A 169 -10.42 -28.53 -3.78
C GLY A 169 -9.53 -28.60 -2.54
N THR A 170 -8.40 -29.30 -2.64
CA THR A 170 -7.38 -29.39 -1.60
C THR A 170 -5.97 -29.24 -2.16
N ALA A 171 -5.05 -28.74 -1.35
CA ALA A 171 -3.65 -28.62 -1.71
C ALA A 171 -2.81 -29.83 -1.28
N LYS A 172 -3.32 -30.68 -0.36
CA LYS A 172 -2.61 -31.89 0.10
C LYS A 172 -3.58 -33.04 0.36
N VAL A 173 -3.17 -34.26 0.03
CA VAL A 173 -3.85 -35.51 0.41
C VAL A 173 -2.82 -36.52 0.90
N ARG A 174 -3.19 -37.39 1.84
CA ARG A 174 -2.29 -38.43 2.34
C ARG A 174 -2.97 -39.76 2.62
N TRP A 175 -2.23 -40.83 2.33
CA TRP A 175 -2.44 -42.17 2.83
C TRP A 175 -1.81 -42.27 4.20
N TYR A 176 -2.62 -42.58 5.20
CA TYR A 176 -2.24 -42.69 6.60
C TYR A 176 -2.37 -44.14 7.05
N PHE A 177 -1.26 -44.74 7.46
CA PHE A 177 -1.19 -46.10 7.97
C PHE A 177 -1.13 -46.05 9.51
N ASP A 178 -2.20 -46.49 10.16
CA ASP A 178 -2.48 -46.20 11.57
C ASP A 178 -1.71 -47.08 12.59
N LYS A 179 -0.94 -48.04 12.09
CA LYS A 179 -0.07 -48.93 12.85
C LYS A 179 1.35 -48.87 12.29
N ALA A 180 2.29 -49.38 13.06
CA ALA A 180 3.64 -49.64 12.56
C ALA A 180 3.56 -50.53 11.31
N ILE A 181 4.15 -50.05 10.22
CA ILE A 181 4.17 -50.73 8.93
C ILE A 181 5.54 -51.38 8.70
N PRO A 182 5.59 -52.54 8.00
CA PRO A 182 6.82 -52.96 7.36
C PRO A 182 7.19 -51.96 6.26
N SER A 183 8.43 -51.99 5.76
CA SER A 183 8.79 -51.18 4.60
C SER A 183 7.91 -51.56 3.41
N TYR A 184 7.11 -50.60 2.94
CA TYR A 184 6.34 -50.67 1.71
C TYR A 184 7.12 -50.02 0.57
N ILE A 185 7.01 -50.58 -0.63
CA ILE A 185 7.54 -49.99 -1.87
C ILE A 185 6.35 -49.72 -2.76
N PHE A 186 6.19 -48.47 -3.19
CA PHE A 186 5.12 -48.03 -4.05
C PHE A 186 5.62 -47.76 -5.45
N THR A 187 5.06 -48.43 -6.45
CA THR A 187 5.41 -48.26 -7.86
C THR A 187 4.61 -47.15 -8.54
N LYS A 188 3.46 -46.76 -7.96
CA LYS A 188 2.58 -45.76 -8.54
C LYS A 188 1.72 -45.06 -7.49
N LEU A 189 1.58 -43.75 -7.62
CA LEU A 189 0.57 -42.93 -6.94
C LEU A 189 -0.21 -42.15 -7.99
N GLN A 190 -1.55 -42.16 -7.90
CA GLN A 190 -2.42 -41.43 -8.81
C GLN A 190 -3.44 -40.60 -8.05
N ALA A 191 -3.78 -39.45 -8.61
CA ALA A 191 -4.87 -38.59 -8.17
C ALA A 191 -5.73 -38.28 -9.37
N LEU A 192 -6.91 -38.89 -9.40
CA LEU A 192 -7.80 -38.89 -10.54
C LEU A 192 -8.93 -37.88 -10.32
N THR A 193 -9.21 -37.07 -11.33
CA THR A 193 -10.30 -36.09 -11.32
C THR A 193 -11.27 -36.29 -12.49
N GLN A 194 -12.56 -36.01 -12.25
CA GLN A 194 -13.63 -36.01 -13.25
C GLN A 194 -13.72 -34.68 -14.01
N LEU A 195 -12.59 -34.14 -14.46
CA LEU A 195 -12.62 -32.97 -15.34
C LEU A 195 -13.10 -33.41 -16.74
N PRO A 196 -14.24 -32.89 -17.23
CA PRO A 196 -14.66 -33.21 -18.58
C PRO A 196 -13.64 -32.62 -19.57
N TRP A 197 -13.30 -33.35 -20.61
CA TRP A 197 -12.34 -32.90 -21.63
C TRP A 197 -13.01 -32.70 -22.99
N LYS A 198 -12.38 -31.89 -23.83
CA LYS A 198 -12.73 -31.73 -25.25
C LYS A 198 -11.48 -31.71 -26.11
N ILE A 199 -11.69 -31.86 -27.41
CA ILE A 199 -10.65 -31.69 -28.42
C ILE A 199 -10.86 -30.34 -29.09
N THR A 200 -9.78 -29.58 -29.26
CA THR A 200 -9.78 -28.37 -30.08
C THR A 200 -8.55 -28.36 -30.99
N THR A 201 -8.61 -27.58 -32.06
CA THR A 201 -7.46 -27.30 -32.92
C THR A 201 -7.16 -25.82 -32.86
N LEU A 202 -5.96 -25.47 -32.39
CA LEU A 202 -5.52 -24.09 -32.28
C LEU A 202 -4.50 -23.78 -33.37
N GLN A 203 -4.55 -22.57 -33.89
CA GLN A 203 -3.54 -21.99 -34.75
C GLN A 203 -2.72 -20.99 -33.95
N ILE A 204 -1.41 -21.08 -34.07
CA ILE A 204 -0.44 -20.15 -33.48
C ILE A 204 0.22 -19.42 -34.65
N GLU A 205 0.21 -18.10 -34.61
CA GLU A 205 0.88 -17.21 -35.55
C GLU A 205 1.81 -16.28 -34.77
N LEU A 206 3.06 -16.17 -35.23
CA LEU A 206 4.06 -15.28 -34.65
C LEU A 206 4.24 -14.07 -35.56
N GLU A 207 4.43 -12.89 -34.97
CA GLU A 207 4.76 -11.67 -35.71
C GLU A 207 6.07 -11.85 -36.47
N GLU A 208 7.10 -12.26 -35.74
CA GLU A 208 8.42 -12.56 -36.27
C GLU A 208 8.65 -14.08 -36.27
N PRO A 209 9.18 -14.66 -37.37
CA PRO A 209 9.45 -16.09 -37.43
C PRO A 209 10.56 -16.49 -36.45
N ILE A 210 10.31 -17.55 -35.67
CA ILE A 210 11.32 -18.17 -34.80
C ILE A 210 12.29 -19.03 -35.62
N LYS A 211 13.59 -18.81 -35.40
CA LYS A 211 14.66 -19.58 -36.07
C LYS A 211 14.95 -20.91 -35.38
N ASN A 212 14.70 -20.99 -34.09
CA ASN A 212 14.90 -22.17 -33.26
C ASN A 212 13.55 -22.72 -32.80
N PRO A 213 13.46 -24.03 -32.53
CA PRO A 213 12.25 -24.59 -31.95
C PRO A 213 11.91 -23.95 -30.60
N VAL A 214 10.64 -23.62 -30.37
CA VAL A 214 10.17 -23.05 -29.10
C VAL A 214 9.57 -24.16 -28.24
N PRO A 215 10.10 -24.42 -27.03
CA PRO A 215 9.47 -25.36 -26.12
C PRO A 215 8.08 -24.87 -25.72
N ILE A 216 7.12 -25.78 -25.79
CA ILE A 216 5.77 -25.62 -25.26
C ILE A 216 5.55 -26.64 -24.16
N GLN A 217 4.98 -26.16 -23.05
CA GLN A 217 4.46 -27.00 -21.99
C GLN A 217 2.94 -26.87 -21.91
N LEU A 218 2.24 -27.99 -21.83
CA LEU A 218 0.80 -28.06 -21.65
C LEU A 218 0.48 -28.40 -20.19
N ASN A 219 -0.45 -27.65 -19.59
CA ASN A 219 -0.98 -27.94 -18.26
C ASN A 219 -2.47 -28.29 -18.40
N ASN A 220 -2.91 -29.38 -17.76
CA ASN A 220 -4.27 -29.94 -17.92
C ASN A 220 -4.71 -30.07 -19.40
N ALA A 221 -3.75 -30.33 -20.28
CA ALA A 221 -3.95 -30.52 -21.71
C ALA A 221 -2.83 -31.40 -22.27
N GLN A 222 -3.11 -32.07 -23.38
CA GLN A 222 -2.22 -33.01 -24.04
C GLN A 222 -2.29 -32.82 -25.55
N LEU A 223 -1.17 -32.98 -26.23
CA LEU A 223 -1.15 -33.03 -27.69
C LEU A 223 -1.71 -34.37 -28.16
N ILE A 224 -2.61 -34.34 -29.14
CA ILE A 224 -3.06 -35.55 -29.81
C ILE A 224 -2.11 -35.80 -30.98
N SER A 225 -1.22 -36.78 -30.85
CA SER A 225 -0.34 -37.24 -31.94
C SER A 225 -0.62 -38.72 -32.29
N PRO A 226 -0.25 -39.18 -33.51
CA PRO A 226 -0.46 -40.57 -33.93
C PRO A 226 0.30 -41.62 -33.10
N GLN A 227 1.30 -41.22 -32.32
CA GLN A 227 2.26 -42.12 -31.65
C GLN A 227 2.21 -42.08 -30.12
N SER A 228 1.68 -41.00 -29.51
CA SER A 228 1.37 -40.89 -28.07
C SER A 228 0.74 -39.53 -27.71
N GLU A 229 0.06 -39.45 -26.56
CA GLU A 229 -0.30 -38.17 -25.92
C GLU A 229 0.91 -37.64 -25.14
N THR A 230 1.35 -36.40 -25.40
CA THR A 230 2.47 -35.74 -24.70
C THR A 230 2.08 -34.36 -24.18
N ASN A 231 2.67 -33.97 -23.05
CA ASN A 231 2.42 -32.69 -22.35
C ASN A 231 3.56 -31.67 -22.61
N ALA A 232 4.59 -32.05 -23.36
CA ALA A 232 5.68 -31.17 -23.78
C ALA A 232 6.01 -31.39 -25.27
N ILE A 233 6.19 -30.29 -26.00
CA ILE A 233 6.39 -30.29 -27.46
C ILE A 233 7.41 -29.20 -27.79
N GLN A 234 8.11 -29.34 -28.91
CA GLN A 234 8.81 -28.21 -29.52
C GLN A 234 8.01 -27.71 -30.74
N LEU A 235 7.65 -26.43 -30.75
CA LEU A 235 7.15 -25.80 -31.97
C LEU A 235 8.28 -25.78 -33.00
N PRO A 236 8.05 -26.24 -34.24
CA PRO A 236 9.05 -26.17 -35.28
C PRO A 236 9.37 -24.71 -35.65
N PRO A 237 10.56 -24.44 -36.24
CA PRO A 237 10.94 -23.11 -36.74
C PRO A 237 9.99 -22.65 -37.86
N LEU A 238 8.88 -22.00 -37.50
CA LEU A 238 7.85 -21.56 -38.43
C LEU A 238 7.17 -20.28 -37.93
N LYS A 239 6.65 -19.49 -38.87
CA LYS A 239 5.77 -18.34 -38.57
C LYS A 239 4.38 -18.78 -38.10
N LYS A 240 3.92 -19.95 -38.53
CA LYS A 240 2.60 -20.51 -38.18
C LYS A 240 2.70 -21.97 -37.80
N SER A 241 1.91 -22.40 -36.82
CA SER A 241 1.82 -23.80 -36.38
C SER A 241 0.38 -24.15 -35.98
N THR A 242 0.02 -25.43 -36.11
CA THR A 242 -1.31 -25.94 -35.75
C THR A 242 -1.16 -27.04 -34.70
N LEU A 243 -1.90 -26.91 -33.60
CA LEU A 243 -1.89 -27.87 -32.51
C LEU A 243 -3.29 -28.45 -32.30
N LYS A 244 -3.42 -29.77 -32.39
CA LYS A 244 -4.64 -30.49 -32.02
C LYS A 244 -4.50 -30.98 -30.59
N LEU A 245 -5.30 -30.43 -29.69
CA LEU A 245 -5.14 -30.58 -28.24
C LEU A 245 -6.37 -31.25 -27.63
N LYS A 246 -6.13 -32.24 -26.76
CA LYS A 246 -7.09 -32.69 -25.74
C LYS A 246 -6.91 -31.77 -24.54
N TYR A 247 -7.95 -31.11 -24.07
CA TYR A 247 -7.86 -30.18 -22.95
C TYR A 247 -9.02 -30.37 -21.97
N CYS A 248 -8.74 -30.16 -20.69
CA CYS A 248 -9.76 -30.15 -19.64
C CYS A 248 -10.63 -28.88 -19.77
N LEU A 249 -11.95 -29.07 -19.76
CA LEU A 249 -12.87 -27.95 -19.60
C LEU A 249 -12.66 -27.35 -18.22
N HIS A 250 -12.61 -26.02 -18.19
CA HIS A 250 -12.51 -25.28 -16.94
C HIS A 250 -13.68 -25.64 -16.03
N GLY A 251 -13.36 -26.20 -14.86
CA GLY A 251 -14.31 -26.45 -13.79
C GLY A 251 -14.67 -25.19 -13.01
N LYS A 252 -15.17 -25.34 -11.78
CA LYS A 252 -15.44 -24.18 -10.89
C LYS A 252 -14.17 -23.49 -10.39
N HIS A 253 -13.01 -24.16 -10.45
CA HIS A 253 -11.74 -23.66 -9.91
C HIS A 253 -10.78 -23.22 -11.01
N ILE A 254 -10.28 -21.99 -10.91
CA ILE A 254 -9.35 -21.38 -11.87
C ILE A 254 -8.04 -22.17 -12.03
N SER A 255 -7.61 -22.87 -10.98
CA SER A 255 -6.38 -23.64 -10.97
C SER A 255 -6.41 -24.86 -11.91
N GLU A 256 -7.61 -25.31 -12.31
CA GLU A 256 -7.84 -26.45 -13.21
C GLU A 256 -7.78 -26.05 -14.69
N ARG A 257 -7.62 -24.76 -14.98
CA ARG A 257 -7.61 -24.23 -16.35
C ARG A 257 -6.47 -24.82 -17.17
N SER A 258 -6.80 -25.27 -18.38
CA SER A 258 -5.79 -25.72 -19.33
C SER A 258 -5.02 -24.56 -19.93
N THR A 259 -3.69 -24.67 -19.96
CA THR A 259 -2.80 -23.61 -20.44
C THR A 259 -1.74 -24.15 -21.37
N ILE A 260 -1.24 -23.26 -22.24
CA ILE A 260 -0.12 -23.48 -23.15
C ILE A 260 0.95 -22.48 -22.74
N THR A 261 2.05 -22.97 -22.19
CA THR A 261 3.22 -22.16 -21.85
C THR A 261 4.16 -22.10 -23.04
N PHE A 262 4.53 -20.88 -23.45
CA PHE A 262 5.51 -20.61 -24.50
C PHE A 262 6.84 -20.21 -23.85
N ASP A 263 7.90 -20.96 -24.12
CA ASP A 263 9.25 -20.65 -23.64
C ASP A 263 10.05 -19.91 -24.72
N LEU A 264 9.69 -18.66 -24.97
CA LEU A 264 10.45 -17.77 -25.82
C LEU A 264 11.77 -17.38 -25.12
N SER A 265 12.86 -17.23 -25.88
CA SER A 265 14.20 -16.95 -25.34
C SER A 265 14.26 -15.72 -24.43
N ASP A 266 13.40 -14.74 -24.67
CA ASP A 266 13.48 -13.44 -24.01
C ASP A 266 12.40 -13.23 -22.95
N TYR A 267 11.31 -14.03 -22.96
CA TYR A 267 10.21 -13.92 -21.99
C TYR A 267 9.23 -15.12 -22.05
N PRO A 268 9.25 -16.06 -21.09
CA PRO A 268 8.28 -17.14 -21.04
C PRO A 268 6.93 -16.68 -20.47
N PHE A 269 5.82 -17.18 -21.01
CA PHE A 269 4.46 -16.84 -20.57
C PHE A 269 3.47 -17.95 -20.93
N ALA A 270 2.29 -17.96 -20.32
CA ALA A 270 1.23 -18.90 -20.67
C ALA A 270 0.03 -18.23 -21.35
N VAL A 271 -0.69 -19.00 -22.17
CA VAL A 271 -2.01 -18.66 -22.71
C VAL A 271 -3.00 -19.68 -22.19
N ALA A 272 -4.14 -19.23 -21.66
CA ALA A 272 -5.19 -20.14 -21.29
C ALA A 272 -6.04 -20.50 -22.52
N ILE A 273 -6.24 -21.81 -22.73
CA ILE A 273 -7.04 -22.31 -23.87
C ILE A 273 -8.47 -21.76 -23.81
N LYS A 274 -9.04 -21.63 -22.61
CA LYS A 274 -10.38 -21.05 -22.42
C LYS A 274 -10.47 -19.60 -22.94
N ASP A 275 -9.44 -18.76 -22.79
CA ASP A 275 -9.50 -17.37 -23.30
C ASP A 275 -9.55 -17.35 -24.83
N VAL A 276 -8.81 -18.27 -25.48
CA VAL A 276 -8.84 -18.41 -26.94
C VAL A 276 -10.24 -18.85 -27.41
N LEU A 277 -10.86 -19.80 -26.71
CA LEU A 277 -12.18 -20.33 -27.07
C LEU A 277 -13.31 -19.32 -26.80
N ASP A 278 -13.28 -18.63 -25.67
CA ASP A 278 -14.33 -17.67 -25.30
C ASP A 278 -14.28 -16.40 -26.16
N ASN A 279 -13.07 -15.93 -26.52
CA ASN A 279 -12.86 -14.64 -27.18
C ASN A 279 -12.49 -14.79 -28.67
N GLY A 280 -12.39 -16.02 -29.19
CA GLY A 280 -11.96 -16.33 -30.55
C GLY A 280 -10.45 -16.26 -30.78
N CYS A 281 -9.73 -15.43 -30.02
CA CYS A 281 -8.27 -15.36 -30.06
C CYS A 281 -7.66 -14.78 -28.78
N VAL A 282 -6.36 -15.00 -28.62
CA VAL A 282 -5.48 -14.32 -27.66
C VAL A 282 -4.30 -13.75 -28.42
N TYR A 283 -4.10 -12.43 -28.34
CA TYR A 283 -2.98 -11.74 -28.96
C TYR A 283 -2.09 -11.08 -27.90
N VAL A 284 -0.93 -11.65 -27.63
CA VAL A 284 0.07 -11.06 -26.72
C VAL A 284 1.00 -10.15 -27.53
N ARG A 285 0.55 -8.91 -27.74
CA ARG A 285 1.17 -7.91 -28.64
C ARG A 285 2.67 -7.74 -28.37
N ASP A 286 3.06 -7.50 -27.12
CA ASP A 286 4.45 -7.16 -26.77
C ASP A 286 5.44 -8.33 -26.87
N LEU A 287 4.93 -9.55 -27.10
CA LEU A 287 5.70 -10.77 -27.35
C LEU A 287 5.44 -11.35 -28.76
N GLY A 288 4.58 -10.71 -29.56
CA GLY A 288 4.31 -11.09 -30.94
C GLY A 288 3.66 -12.46 -31.12
N VAL A 289 2.85 -12.94 -30.15
CA VAL A 289 2.19 -14.26 -30.22
C VAL A 289 0.69 -14.13 -30.37
N PHE A 290 0.14 -14.73 -31.41
CA PHE A 290 -1.29 -14.82 -31.68
C PHE A 290 -1.76 -16.27 -31.65
N VAL A 291 -2.78 -16.55 -30.85
CA VAL A 291 -3.39 -17.88 -30.75
C VAL A 291 -4.87 -17.75 -31.07
N THR A 292 -5.37 -18.52 -32.03
CA THR A 292 -6.79 -18.56 -32.41
C THR A 292 -7.25 -19.99 -32.63
N THR A 293 -8.55 -20.22 -32.76
CA THR A 293 -9.09 -21.52 -33.16
C THR A 293 -8.92 -21.72 -34.67
N ALA A 294 -8.69 -22.95 -35.12
CA ALA A 294 -8.44 -23.22 -36.54
C ALA A 294 -9.64 -22.93 -37.46
N ASP A 295 -10.85 -22.91 -36.90
CA ASP A 295 -12.11 -22.60 -37.58
C ASP A 295 -12.45 -21.10 -37.59
N SER A 296 -11.70 -20.24 -36.88
CA SER A 296 -11.98 -18.79 -36.86
C SER A 296 -11.75 -18.13 -38.22
N GLY A 297 -10.78 -18.63 -38.99
CA GLY A 297 -10.35 -18.03 -40.26
C GLY A 297 -9.68 -16.65 -40.13
N ILE A 298 -9.47 -16.15 -38.90
CA ILE A 298 -8.88 -14.84 -38.62
C ILE A 298 -7.35 -14.96 -38.57
N THR A 299 -6.68 -14.18 -39.42
CA THR A 299 -5.21 -14.04 -39.41
C THR A 299 -4.76 -12.91 -38.48
N LEU A 300 -3.51 -12.96 -38.02
CA LEU A 300 -2.94 -11.89 -37.20
C LEU A 300 -3.02 -10.51 -37.87
N ASP A 301 -2.75 -10.41 -39.18
CA ASP A 301 -2.83 -9.13 -39.90
C ASP A 301 -4.26 -8.57 -39.96
N GLN A 302 -5.26 -9.44 -40.10
CA GLN A 302 -6.67 -9.03 -40.03
C GLN A 302 -7.03 -8.57 -38.61
N TYR A 303 -6.56 -9.28 -37.59
CA TYR A 303 -6.81 -8.91 -36.20
C TYR A 303 -6.14 -7.58 -35.82
N LYS A 304 -4.89 -7.36 -36.23
CA LYS A 304 -4.19 -6.07 -36.06
C LYS A 304 -4.97 -4.92 -36.70
N LYS A 305 -5.50 -5.11 -37.91
CA LYS A 305 -6.38 -4.13 -38.57
C LYS A 305 -7.68 -3.88 -37.80
N GLN A 306 -8.26 -4.91 -37.20
CA GLN A 306 -9.48 -4.79 -36.38
C GLN A 306 -9.25 -3.92 -35.13
N ILE A 307 -8.10 -4.05 -34.47
CA ILE A 307 -7.79 -3.34 -33.22
C ILE A 307 -6.99 -2.05 -33.41
N GLN A 308 -6.65 -1.65 -34.64
CA GLN A 308 -5.74 -0.54 -34.94
C GLN A 308 -6.17 0.82 -34.35
N SER A 309 -7.47 1.03 -34.13
CA SER A 309 -8.01 2.27 -33.55
C SER A 309 -8.05 2.25 -32.02
N GLN A 310 -7.72 1.12 -31.40
CA GLN A 310 -7.72 0.98 -29.95
C GLN A 310 -6.38 1.47 -29.38
N GLN A 311 -6.45 2.21 -28.28
CA GLN A 311 -5.29 2.72 -27.56
C GLN A 311 -5.45 2.45 -26.07
N THR A 312 -4.34 2.09 -25.41
CA THR A 312 -4.29 1.98 -23.95
C THR A 312 -4.53 3.35 -23.32
N THR A 313 -4.88 3.37 -22.04
CA THR A 313 -5.06 4.63 -21.31
C THR A 313 -3.78 5.45 -21.28
N LEU A 314 -2.62 4.82 -21.08
CA LEU A 314 -1.34 5.52 -21.05
C LEU A 314 -0.97 6.10 -22.41
N GLU A 315 -1.23 5.39 -23.50
CA GLU A 315 -1.07 5.93 -24.87
C GLU A 315 -1.92 7.20 -25.07
N LYS A 316 -3.15 7.22 -24.55
CA LYS A 316 -4.03 8.40 -24.59
C LYS A 316 -3.51 9.54 -23.70
N VAL A 317 -3.10 9.25 -22.47
CA VAL A 317 -2.56 10.26 -21.53
C VAL A 317 -1.36 10.98 -22.13
N ARG A 318 -0.45 10.26 -22.80
CA ARG A 318 0.74 10.85 -23.45
C ARG A 318 0.38 11.88 -24.54
N GLN A 319 -0.79 11.75 -25.15
CA GLN A 319 -1.29 12.65 -26.21
C GLN A 319 -2.09 13.84 -25.65
N MET A 320 -2.52 13.80 -24.39
CA MET A 320 -3.31 14.85 -23.78
C MET A 320 -2.44 16.00 -23.23
N PRO A 321 -3.01 17.19 -22.98
CA PRO A 321 -2.37 18.19 -22.13
C PRO A 321 -2.04 17.62 -20.74
N ASP A 322 -1.05 18.22 -20.07
CA ASP A 322 -0.77 17.87 -18.67
C ASP A 322 -2.01 18.07 -17.81
N GLN A 323 -2.18 17.21 -16.81
CA GLN A 323 -3.16 17.42 -15.74
C GLN A 323 -2.75 18.64 -14.89
N SER A 324 -3.71 19.29 -14.26
CA SER A 324 -3.47 20.32 -13.24
C SER A 324 -4.21 20.03 -11.93
N PHE A 325 -3.68 20.55 -10.83
CA PHE A 325 -4.27 20.41 -9.50
C PHE A 325 -5.67 21.03 -9.44
N ASP A 326 -5.83 22.28 -9.90
CA ASP A 326 -7.13 22.96 -9.96
C ASP A 326 -8.19 22.18 -10.79
N ASN A 327 -7.79 21.58 -11.92
CA ASN A 327 -8.72 20.82 -12.75
C ASN A 327 -9.24 19.56 -12.03
N VAL A 328 -8.35 18.78 -11.40
CA VAL A 328 -8.80 17.56 -10.71
C VAL A 328 -9.60 17.89 -9.43
N MET A 329 -9.18 18.92 -8.69
CA MET A 329 -9.87 19.34 -7.46
C MET A 329 -11.28 19.87 -7.74
N SER A 330 -11.46 20.71 -8.78
CA SER A 330 -12.77 21.28 -9.11
C SER A 330 -13.78 20.25 -9.63
N LYS A 331 -13.31 19.17 -10.25
CA LYS A 331 -14.19 18.17 -10.89
C LYS A 331 -14.49 16.96 -10.02
N ALA A 332 -13.47 16.41 -9.38
CA ALA A 332 -13.55 15.07 -8.82
C ALA A 332 -13.47 15.03 -7.29
N HIS A 333 -13.06 16.13 -6.62
CA HIS A 333 -12.93 16.17 -5.15
C HIS A 333 -14.28 15.95 -4.46
N PRO A 334 -14.45 14.87 -3.68
CA PRO A 334 -15.71 14.61 -3.01
C PRO A 334 -15.81 15.41 -1.71
N ALA A 335 -16.80 16.29 -1.61
CA ALA A 335 -16.98 17.22 -0.48
C ALA A 335 -17.02 16.55 0.91
N ILE A 336 -17.40 15.27 0.99
CA ILE A 336 -17.38 14.49 2.23
C ILE A 336 -15.97 14.38 2.84
N GLN A 337 -14.90 14.48 2.03
CA GLN A 337 -13.52 14.44 2.55
C GLN A 337 -13.16 15.61 3.44
N ASN A 338 -13.96 16.67 3.42
CA ASN A 338 -13.77 17.81 4.31
C ASN A 338 -14.28 17.57 5.74
N ASN A 339 -14.99 16.45 5.99
CA ASN A 339 -15.72 16.23 7.24
C ASN A 339 -14.88 15.72 8.44
N GLY A 340 -13.55 15.82 8.42
CA GLY A 340 -12.67 15.32 9.48
C GLY A 340 -12.43 16.29 10.66
N PRO A 341 -11.97 15.80 11.82
CA PRO A 341 -11.46 16.66 12.89
C PRO A 341 -10.05 17.21 12.54
N ALA A 342 -9.58 18.18 13.31
CA ALA A 342 -8.20 18.67 13.27
C ALA A 342 -7.46 18.31 14.56
N MET A 343 -6.27 17.73 14.46
CA MET A 343 -5.37 17.60 15.59
C MET A 343 -4.49 18.83 15.65
N LEU A 344 -4.39 19.44 16.82
CA LEU A 344 -3.56 20.61 17.09
C LEU A 344 -2.58 20.27 18.21
N SER A 345 -1.34 20.70 18.05
CA SER A 345 -0.23 20.47 18.98
C SER A 345 0.99 21.29 18.55
N LEU A 346 2.03 21.36 19.38
CA LEU A 346 3.36 21.73 18.92
C LEU A 346 4.08 20.50 18.32
N ALA A 347 5.18 20.72 17.62
CA ALA A 347 5.91 19.65 16.92
C ALA A 347 6.34 18.54 17.90
N CYS A 348 5.90 17.31 17.62
CA CYS A 348 6.22 16.10 18.38
C CYS A 348 5.83 16.12 19.87
N ASP A 349 5.04 17.09 20.33
CA ASP A 349 4.59 17.15 21.73
C ASP A 349 3.73 15.92 22.09
N ASN A 350 3.54 15.59 23.36
CA ASN A 350 2.64 14.49 23.77
C ASN A 350 1.24 14.99 24.16
N ASN A 351 1.09 16.29 24.36
CA ASN A 351 -0.17 16.97 24.57
C ASN A 351 -0.86 17.23 23.23
N LYS A 352 -2.08 16.71 23.08
CA LYS A 352 -2.81 16.78 21.81
C LYS A 352 -4.20 17.33 22.04
N PHE A 353 -4.61 18.15 21.10
CA PHE A 353 -5.94 18.73 21.10
C PHE A 353 -6.66 18.32 19.82
N VAL A 354 -7.91 17.92 19.94
CA VAL A 354 -8.75 17.55 18.80
C VAL A 354 -9.89 18.53 18.70
N LEU A 355 -9.92 19.30 17.61
CA LEU A 355 -11.04 20.17 17.25
C LEU A 355 -11.97 19.41 16.30
N ARG A 356 -13.22 19.22 16.71
CA ARG A 356 -14.27 18.57 15.91
C ARG A 356 -14.99 19.59 15.02
N GLN A 357 -15.74 19.10 14.04
CA GLN A 357 -16.53 19.94 13.12
C GLN A 357 -17.56 20.80 13.86
N ASP A 358 -18.16 20.28 14.93
CA ASP A 358 -19.11 21.01 15.78
C ASP A 358 -18.45 22.09 16.68
N GLY A 359 -17.13 22.27 16.58
CA GLY A 359 -16.36 23.20 17.41
C GLY A 359 -15.94 22.64 18.76
N SER A 360 -16.30 21.40 19.10
CA SER A 360 -15.87 20.77 20.35
C SER A 360 -14.36 20.58 20.38
N ILE A 361 -13.74 20.88 21.51
CA ILE A 361 -12.30 20.74 21.75
C ILE A 361 -12.09 19.67 22.80
N ARG A 362 -11.27 18.67 22.48
CA ARG A 362 -10.86 17.62 23.41
C ARG A 362 -9.36 17.68 23.64
N TYR A 363 -8.94 17.80 24.89
CA TYR A 363 -7.55 17.68 25.30
C TYR A 363 -7.27 16.25 25.76
N LEU A 364 -6.30 15.62 25.10
CA LEU A 364 -5.83 14.28 25.39
C LEU A 364 -4.31 14.27 25.59
N VAL A 365 -3.88 13.52 26.60
CA VAL A 365 -2.47 13.23 26.85
C VAL A 365 -2.24 11.77 26.52
N ASN A 366 -1.26 11.52 25.65
CA ASN A 366 -0.81 10.16 25.39
C ASN A 366 0.27 9.78 26.40
N LEU A 367 0.07 8.66 27.10
CA LEU A 367 1.13 7.97 27.82
C LEU A 367 2.11 7.36 26.80
N GLU A 368 3.39 7.18 27.16
CA GLU A 368 4.48 6.71 26.27
C GLU A 368 4.04 5.62 25.29
N ALA A 369 4.60 5.60 24.06
CA ALA A 369 4.17 4.60 23.08
C ALA A 369 4.58 3.21 23.58
N PRO A 370 3.65 2.24 23.62
CA PRO A 370 3.96 0.93 24.17
C PRO A 370 5.13 0.29 23.42
N PRO A 371 6.09 -0.36 24.11
CA PRO A 371 7.25 -0.95 23.47
C PRO A 371 6.93 -2.00 22.41
N THR A 372 5.76 -2.66 22.48
CA THR A 372 5.28 -3.65 21.51
C THR A 372 3.75 -3.80 21.61
N HIS A 373 3.04 -4.06 20.50
CA HIS A 373 1.60 -4.39 20.48
C HIS A 373 1.23 -5.72 21.16
N ARG A 374 2.04 -6.26 22.10
CA ARG A 374 1.95 -7.64 22.63
C ARG A 374 0.62 -8.03 23.31
N LYS A 375 -0.42 -7.19 23.35
CA LYS A 375 -1.69 -7.48 24.06
C LYS A 375 -3.02 -7.02 23.43
N SER A 376 -3.18 -6.81 22.12
CA SER A 376 -4.53 -6.52 21.60
C SER A 376 -4.92 -7.12 20.25
N GLU A 377 -5.08 -8.45 20.21
CA GLU A 377 -5.98 -9.12 19.25
C GLU A 377 -7.47 -8.72 19.44
N ARG A 378 -7.78 -7.92 20.46
CA ARG A 378 -9.04 -7.19 20.59
C ARG A 378 -8.75 -5.77 21.05
N GLY A 379 -8.92 -4.80 20.14
CA GLY A 379 -9.64 -3.53 20.35
C GLY A 379 -9.40 -2.64 21.58
N HIS A 380 -8.47 -2.91 22.50
CA HIS A 380 -8.18 -2.04 23.63
C HIS A 380 -7.15 -0.99 23.20
N ARG A 381 -7.60 -0.09 22.32
CA ARG A 381 -6.84 1.02 21.72
C ARG A 381 -6.86 2.30 22.59
N ASP A 382 -7.60 2.28 23.69
CA ASP A 382 -7.88 3.43 24.58
C ASP A 382 -7.04 3.44 25.89
N GLU A 383 -6.18 2.45 26.14
CA GLU A 383 -5.43 2.36 27.42
C GLU A 383 -4.30 3.40 27.53
N PHE A 384 -3.84 3.97 26.42
CA PHE A 384 -2.71 4.91 26.36
C PHE A 384 -3.12 6.37 26.21
N ARG A 385 -4.44 6.65 26.16
CA ARG A 385 -4.96 8.01 26.02
C ARG A 385 -5.71 8.37 27.28
N ARG A 386 -5.27 9.43 27.94
CA ARG A 386 -6.00 10.01 29.05
C ARG A 386 -6.70 11.28 28.57
N ASP A 387 -8.02 11.25 28.58
CA ASP A 387 -8.81 12.46 28.41
C ASP A 387 -8.67 13.33 29.65
N ILE A 388 -8.36 14.60 29.43
CA ILE A 388 -8.18 15.57 30.51
C ILE A 388 -9.41 16.45 30.63
N ILE A 389 -9.84 17.03 29.51
CA ILE A 389 -11.02 17.89 29.45
C ILE A 389 -11.57 17.95 28.03
N GLU A 390 -12.89 18.06 27.93
CA GLU A 390 -13.60 18.37 26.71
C GLU A 390 -14.48 19.62 26.91
N VAL A 391 -14.43 20.53 25.94
CA VAL A 391 -15.22 21.76 25.88
C VAL A 391 -16.14 21.69 24.68
N ILE A 392 -17.45 21.68 24.92
CA ILE A 392 -18.48 21.54 23.90
C ILE A 392 -19.22 22.89 23.75
N PRO A 393 -19.07 23.59 22.61
CA PRO A 393 -19.80 24.82 22.36
C PRO A 393 -21.22 24.57 21.82
N TYR A 394 -22.14 25.47 22.16
CA TYR A 394 -23.48 25.56 21.58
C TYR A 394 -23.69 26.99 21.08
N PHE A 395 -23.91 27.15 19.77
CA PHE A 395 -23.97 28.44 19.10
C PHE A 395 -25.42 28.88 18.87
N GLY A 396 -25.89 29.87 19.64
CA GLY A 396 -27.26 30.36 19.56
C GLY A 396 -28.27 29.29 19.98
N SER A 397 -29.28 29.06 19.14
CA SER A 397 -30.27 27.99 19.29
C SER A 397 -29.83 26.66 18.69
N LEU A 398 -28.67 26.60 18.03
CA LEU A 398 -28.19 25.39 17.38
C LEU A 398 -27.75 24.35 18.40
N THR A 399 -28.12 23.11 18.15
CA THR A 399 -27.67 21.95 18.94
C THR A 399 -26.67 21.17 18.09
N PRO A 400 -25.50 20.78 18.62
CA PRO A 400 -24.59 19.89 17.90
C PRO A 400 -25.32 18.58 17.54
N SER A 401 -25.15 18.11 16.29
CA SER A 401 -25.64 16.80 15.86
C SER A 401 -24.76 15.70 16.47
N PHE A 402 -25.10 15.21 17.66
CA PHE A 402 -24.42 14.08 18.27
C PHE A 402 -25.02 12.77 17.76
N ASN A 403 -24.21 11.88 17.17
CA ASN A 403 -24.54 10.47 17.14
C ASN A 403 -24.07 9.86 18.47
N LEU A 404 -25.01 9.61 19.39
CA LEU A 404 -24.76 9.14 20.77
C LEU A 404 -24.16 7.73 20.88
N TYR A 405 -23.91 7.03 19.77
CA TYR A 405 -23.17 5.77 19.75
C TYR A 405 -21.69 6.01 20.04
N ARG A 406 -21.38 6.12 21.34
CA ARG A 406 -20.06 6.28 21.97
C ARG A 406 -19.04 5.18 21.65
N GLU A 407 -19.37 4.18 20.85
CA GLU A 407 -18.47 3.03 20.64
C GLU A 407 -17.26 3.37 19.75
N TRP A 408 -17.33 4.42 18.92
CA TRP A 408 -16.21 4.86 18.06
C TRP A 408 -16.16 6.39 17.94
N PRO A 409 -15.39 7.11 18.77
CA PRO A 409 -15.36 8.59 18.86
C PRO A 409 -14.78 9.33 17.63
N TRP A 410 -14.68 8.66 16.48
CA TRP A 410 -13.99 9.14 15.27
C TRP A 410 -14.94 9.42 14.09
N PHE A 411 -16.26 9.25 14.27
CA PHE A 411 -17.24 9.60 13.25
C PHE A 411 -17.36 11.13 13.10
N THR A 412 -17.51 11.55 11.84
CA THR A 412 -17.68 12.94 11.44
C THR A 412 -18.90 13.55 12.12
N ALA A 413 -18.72 14.59 12.93
CA ALA A 413 -19.86 15.42 13.35
C ALA A 413 -20.39 16.16 12.12
N GLU A 414 -21.72 16.25 11.96
CA GLU A 414 -22.29 17.04 10.87
C GLU A 414 -22.00 18.52 11.12
N LYS A 415 -21.74 19.24 10.04
CA LYS A 415 -21.55 20.69 10.07
C LYS A 415 -22.87 21.36 10.44
N TYR A 416 -22.80 22.48 11.15
CA TYR A 416 -23.96 23.34 11.29
C TYR A 416 -24.41 23.87 9.92
N PRO A 417 -25.71 24.17 9.75
CA PRO A 417 -26.20 24.79 8.52
C PRO A 417 -25.40 26.06 8.17
N GLY A 418 -24.87 26.11 6.94
CA GLY A 418 -24.07 27.25 6.46
C GLY A 418 -22.67 27.39 7.09
N GLN A 419 -22.24 26.45 7.94
CA GLN A 419 -20.90 26.49 8.53
C GLN A 419 -19.81 26.36 7.47
N THR A 420 -18.76 27.16 7.64
CA THR A 420 -17.49 27.02 6.91
C THR A 420 -16.34 26.82 7.87
N ARG A 421 -15.27 26.17 7.41
CA ARG A 421 -14.02 26.01 8.14
C ARG A 421 -12.84 26.15 7.19
N SER A 422 -11.82 26.89 7.64
CA SER A 422 -10.57 27.09 6.92
C SER A 422 -9.41 27.20 7.91
N LEU A 423 -8.17 27.18 7.44
CA LEU A 423 -7.00 27.56 8.24
C LEU A 423 -6.76 29.07 8.12
N GLU A 424 -6.53 29.73 9.26
CA GLU A 424 -6.17 31.15 9.29
C GLU A 424 -4.72 31.35 8.82
N ASP A 425 -4.48 32.40 8.03
CA ASP A 425 -3.18 32.68 7.40
C ASP A 425 -2.63 31.51 6.54
N SER A 426 -3.50 30.87 5.73
CA SER A 426 -3.16 29.86 4.72
C SER A 426 -3.00 28.41 5.22
N TYR A 427 -1.88 28.06 5.86
CA TYR A 427 -1.51 26.65 6.18
C TYR A 427 -1.15 26.42 7.65
N TYR A 428 -1.18 27.45 8.49
CA TYR A 428 -0.89 27.27 9.91
C TYR A 428 -1.97 26.41 10.57
N PRO A 429 -1.63 25.60 11.58
CA PRO A 429 -2.59 24.75 12.30
C PRO A 429 -3.45 25.60 13.24
N ALA A 430 -4.29 26.45 12.65
CA ALA A 430 -5.20 27.37 13.31
C ALA A 430 -6.55 27.38 12.60
N PRO A 431 -7.39 26.34 12.77
CA PRO A 431 -8.70 26.32 12.15
C PRO A 431 -9.60 27.46 12.66
N LEU A 432 -10.33 28.05 11.73
CA LEU A 432 -11.37 29.07 11.93
C LEU A 432 -12.72 28.49 11.49
N ASN A 433 -13.58 28.18 12.45
CA ASN A 433 -14.98 27.85 12.18
C ASN A 433 -15.79 29.14 12.10
N THR A 434 -16.64 29.29 11.08
CA THR A 434 -17.61 30.38 10.95
C THR A 434 -19.01 29.80 10.81
N ILE A 435 -19.91 30.17 11.73
CA ILE A 435 -21.24 29.58 11.91
C ILE A 435 -22.28 30.71 11.87
N PRO A 436 -23.01 30.87 10.75
CA PRO A 436 -24.05 31.89 10.63
C PRO A 436 -25.37 31.45 11.27
N THR A 437 -26.01 32.34 12.02
CA THR A 437 -27.30 32.12 12.71
C THR A 437 -28.12 33.42 12.71
N ASP A 438 -29.11 33.52 11.82
CA ASP A 438 -30.18 34.56 11.87
C ASP A 438 -29.71 36.02 12.08
N GLY A 439 -28.71 36.44 11.31
CA GLY A 439 -28.12 37.79 11.36
C GLY A 439 -26.98 37.95 12.37
N VAL A 440 -26.62 36.87 13.07
CA VAL A 440 -25.46 36.76 13.97
C VAL A 440 -24.48 35.74 13.38
N THR A 441 -23.20 36.05 13.41
CA THR A 441 -22.13 35.12 13.01
C THR A 441 -21.29 34.76 14.21
N TYR A 442 -21.19 33.47 14.50
CA TYR A 442 -20.28 32.93 15.50
C TYR A 442 -18.98 32.49 14.83
N LYS A 443 -17.84 32.88 15.39
CA LYS A 443 -16.53 32.43 14.93
C LYS A 443 -15.78 31.75 16.05
N GLN A 444 -15.10 30.65 15.74
CA GLN A 444 -14.19 29.97 16.67
C GLN A 444 -12.85 29.80 15.99
N LYS A 445 -11.83 30.46 16.55
CA LYS A 445 -10.43 30.30 16.14
C LYS A 445 -9.70 29.49 17.20
N THR A 446 -9.10 28.37 16.81
CA THR A 446 -8.40 27.49 17.77
C THR A 446 -6.99 27.18 17.28
N PHE A 447 -5.99 27.36 18.16
CA PHE A 447 -4.59 27.06 17.88
C PHE A 447 -3.82 26.71 19.16
N VAL A 448 -2.59 26.23 19.02
CA VAL A 448 -1.69 25.96 20.15
C VAL A 448 -0.50 26.91 20.10
N ALA A 449 -0.30 27.67 21.18
CA ALA A 449 0.78 28.63 21.32
C ALA A 449 1.95 28.05 22.12
N PRO A 450 3.21 28.33 21.73
CA PRO A 450 4.39 28.02 22.53
C PRO A 450 4.58 29.10 23.61
N SER A 451 3.84 28.98 24.72
CA SER A 451 3.81 30.02 25.76
C SER A 451 5.04 30.01 26.67
N GLY A 452 5.76 28.89 26.75
CA GLY A 452 6.94 28.70 27.59
C GLY A 452 8.25 28.97 26.86
N ASN A 453 9.34 28.58 27.50
CA ASN A 453 10.67 28.67 26.92
C ASN A 453 10.99 27.41 26.10
N PRO A 454 11.86 27.53 25.06
CA PRO A 454 12.52 26.37 24.48
C PRO A 454 13.27 25.58 25.55
N LEU A 455 13.41 24.26 25.35
CA LEU A 455 14.20 23.45 26.27
C LEU A 455 15.69 23.81 26.20
N PRO A 456 16.42 23.92 27.33
CA PRO A 456 17.81 24.41 27.38
C PRO A 456 18.85 23.64 26.52
N ASN A 457 18.52 22.42 26.08
CA ASN A 457 19.40 21.56 25.27
C ASN A 457 18.74 21.12 23.96
N ASP A 458 17.60 21.73 23.59
CA ASP A 458 16.92 21.40 22.34
C ASP A 458 17.57 22.12 21.17
N THR A 459 18.41 21.40 20.42
CA THR A 459 19.02 21.88 19.17
C THR A 459 18.01 21.94 18.02
N THR A 460 16.85 21.28 18.17
CA THR A 460 15.81 21.19 17.16
C THR A 460 14.85 22.37 17.20
N GLY A 461 14.78 23.11 18.32
CA GLY A 461 13.81 24.19 18.54
C GLY A 461 12.34 23.76 18.44
N TYR A 462 12.05 22.46 18.46
CA TYR A 462 10.69 21.92 18.39
C TYR A 462 9.99 22.02 19.74
N TYR A 463 10.74 21.91 20.83
CA TYR A 463 10.15 21.64 22.13
C TYR A 463 9.92 22.92 22.92
N ASN A 464 8.77 22.98 23.58
CA ASN A 464 8.37 24.07 24.46
C ASN A 464 7.83 23.49 25.76
N THR A 465 8.13 24.11 26.89
CA THR A 465 7.71 23.60 28.20
C THR A 465 6.25 23.92 28.55
N GLN A 466 5.62 24.87 27.86
CA GLN A 466 4.26 25.31 28.17
C GLN A 466 3.42 25.49 26.88
N PRO A 467 3.13 24.40 26.14
CA PRO A 467 2.10 24.42 25.10
C PRO A 467 0.75 24.87 25.66
N LEU A 468 0.13 25.87 25.05
CA LEU A 468 -1.15 26.41 25.48
C LEU A 468 -2.16 26.35 24.34
N LEU A 469 -3.25 25.60 24.49
CA LEU A 469 -4.35 25.74 23.55
C LEU A 469 -5.12 27.03 23.84
N VAL A 470 -5.37 27.79 22.78
CA VAL A 470 -6.14 29.02 22.77
C VAL A 470 -7.33 28.82 21.81
N SER A 471 -8.55 29.01 22.29
CA SER A 471 -9.76 29.02 21.47
C SER A 471 -10.56 30.29 21.68
N LYS A 472 -10.53 31.20 20.71
CA LYS A 472 -11.27 32.46 20.74
C LYS A 472 -12.63 32.28 20.09
N PHE A 473 -13.68 32.59 20.85
CA PHE A 473 -15.05 32.63 20.37
C PHE A 473 -15.47 34.09 20.17
N SER A 474 -15.86 34.45 18.95
CA SER A 474 -16.36 35.78 18.61
C SER A 474 -17.83 35.68 18.20
N ILE A 475 -18.65 36.60 18.70
CA ILE A 475 -20.08 36.70 18.39
C ILE A 475 -20.26 38.06 17.72
N GLU A 476 -20.61 38.05 16.44
CA GLU A 476 -20.74 39.25 15.61
C GLU A 476 -22.21 39.42 15.19
N ASN A 477 -22.85 40.52 15.59
CA ASN A 477 -24.14 40.87 15.02
C ASN A 477 -23.91 41.59 13.70
N THR A 478 -24.13 40.87 12.60
CA THR A 478 -23.96 41.34 11.22
C THR A 478 -25.19 42.09 10.68
N SER A 479 -26.27 42.15 11.46
CA SER A 479 -27.52 42.81 11.06
C SER A 479 -27.59 44.27 11.51
N ASP A 480 -28.55 45.00 10.94
CA ASP A 480 -28.83 46.40 11.26
C ASP A 480 -29.74 46.58 12.49
N GLN A 481 -30.08 45.48 13.17
CA GLN A 481 -30.92 45.48 14.35
C GLN A 481 -30.19 44.83 15.52
N THR A 482 -30.52 45.23 16.75
CA THR A 482 -30.07 44.52 17.95
C THR A 482 -30.62 43.10 17.94
N LYS A 483 -29.78 42.11 18.24
CA LYS A 483 -30.14 40.69 18.21
C LYS A 483 -29.87 40.02 19.56
N PRO A 484 -30.76 39.11 20.01
CA PRO A 484 -30.43 38.22 21.12
C PRO A 484 -29.35 37.24 20.66
N VAL A 485 -28.34 37.02 21.51
CA VAL A 485 -27.27 36.05 21.27
C VAL A 485 -27.09 35.15 22.47
N SER A 486 -26.72 33.89 22.20
CA SER A 486 -26.34 32.93 23.22
C SER A 486 -25.14 32.10 22.75
N LEU A 487 -24.18 31.85 23.63
CA LEU A 487 -23.10 30.88 23.47
C LEU A 487 -23.02 30.08 24.77
N LYS A 488 -23.09 28.76 24.69
CA LYS A 488 -22.92 27.89 25.87
C LYS A 488 -21.67 27.06 25.70
N LEU A 489 -20.86 26.97 26.75
CA LEU A 489 -19.66 26.14 26.80
C LEU A 489 -19.86 25.10 27.90
N LYS A 490 -20.07 23.85 27.52
CA LYS A 490 -20.21 22.73 28.45
C LYS A 490 -18.85 22.07 28.66
N LEU A 491 -18.48 21.83 29.91
CA LEU A 491 -17.19 21.24 30.27
C LEU A 491 -17.38 19.82 30.84
N ILE A 492 -16.52 18.89 30.42
CA ILE A 492 -16.51 17.49 30.84
C ILE A 492 -15.06 17.09 31.14
N ASN A 493 -14.78 16.47 32.28
CA ASN A 493 -13.43 15.99 32.65
C ASN A 493 -13.32 14.46 32.68
N ASP A 494 -14.44 13.73 32.65
CA ASP A 494 -14.47 12.30 32.37
C ASP A 494 -15.57 12.01 31.35
N ILE A 495 -15.14 11.70 30.12
CA ILE A 495 -16.03 11.44 29.00
C ILE A 495 -16.83 10.14 29.23
N ARG A 496 -16.24 9.12 29.87
CA ARG A 496 -16.90 7.82 30.07
C ARG A 496 -18.10 7.97 30.98
N THR A 497 -17.93 8.67 32.09
CA THR A 497 -19.02 8.94 33.04
C THR A 497 -19.81 10.21 32.74
N ASN A 498 -19.37 11.00 31.74
CA ASN A 498 -19.91 12.33 31.45
C ASN A 498 -19.80 13.27 32.68
N ALA A 499 -18.80 13.06 33.53
CA ALA A 499 -18.59 13.87 34.73
C ALA A 499 -18.04 15.25 34.37
N ALA A 500 -18.46 16.24 35.14
CA ALA A 500 -18.02 17.61 35.01
C ALA A 500 -16.83 17.90 35.94
N PRO A 501 -15.90 18.79 35.53
CA PRO A 501 -14.93 19.35 36.47
C PRO A 501 -15.62 20.24 37.50
N GLU A 502 -14.92 20.50 38.60
CA GLU A 502 -15.30 21.61 39.48
C GLU A 502 -15.04 22.93 38.75
N ILE A 503 -16.01 23.85 38.73
CA ILE A 503 -15.87 25.15 38.06
C ILE A 503 -15.97 26.26 39.11
N ARG A 504 -14.91 27.06 39.23
CA ARG A 504 -14.84 28.21 40.14
C ARG A 504 -14.97 29.51 39.35
N THR A 505 -15.81 30.41 39.85
CA THR A 505 -15.84 31.80 39.35
C THR A 505 -14.68 32.56 40.00
N ILE A 506 -13.82 33.16 39.19
CA ILE A 506 -12.62 33.89 39.64
C ILE A 506 -12.56 35.25 38.94
N ASN A 507 -11.56 36.08 39.30
CA ASN A 507 -11.38 37.35 38.62
C ASN A 507 -11.11 37.14 37.12
N GLY A 508 -11.87 37.83 36.26
CA GLY A 508 -11.72 37.78 34.80
C GLY A 508 -12.38 36.59 34.10
N GLY A 509 -12.99 35.63 34.80
CA GLY A 509 -13.61 34.47 34.14
C GLY A 509 -13.97 33.27 35.02
N PHE A 510 -13.97 32.08 34.41
CA PHE A 510 -14.28 30.80 35.05
C PHE A 510 -13.10 29.83 34.93
N ALA A 511 -12.69 29.21 36.04
CA ALA A 511 -11.64 28.20 36.08
C ALA A 511 -12.26 26.82 36.29
N ALA A 512 -12.05 25.91 35.34
CA ALA A 512 -12.35 24.49 35.50
C ALA A 512 -11.14 23.78 36.11
N VAL A 513 -11.35 23.09 37.23
CA VAL A 513 -10.28 22.47 38.02
C VAL A 513 -10.58 21.01 38.33
N ASN A 514 -9.50 20.25 38.53
CA ASN A 514 -9.55 18.94 39.17
C ASN A 514 -8.63 18.98 40.40
N ALA A 515 -9.23 18.96 41.59
CA ALA A 515 -8.56 19.28 42.84
C ALA A 515 -7.85 20.65 42.82
N HIS A 516 -6.53 20.67 42.64
CA HIS A 516 -5.72 21.90 42.58
C HIS A 516 -5.21 22.23 41.17
N GLN A 517 -5.41 21.34 40.19
CA GLN A 517 -4.91 21.52 38.84
C GLN A 517 -5.93 22.28 37.98
N LEU A 518 -5.47 23.34 37.29
CA LEU A 518 -6.26 24.06 36.28
C LEU A 518 -6.37 23.21 35.01
N LEU A 519 -7.60 22.85 34.62
CA LEU A 519 -7.88 22.13 33.38
C LEU A 519 -8.19 23.08 32.23
N ALA A 520 -8.97 24.14 32.48
CA ALA A 520 -9.26 25.18 31.50
C ALA A 520 -9.63 26.50 32.19
N PHE A 521 -9.35 27.61 31.53
CA PHE A 521 -9.77 28.94 31.94
C PHE A 521 -10.58 29.60 30.83
N ILE A 522 -11.77 30.09 31.15
CA ILE A 522 -12.66 30.79 30.23
C ILE A 522 -12.63 32.26 30.60
N GLU A 523 -11.86 33.04 29.84
CA GLU A 523 -11.72 34.48 30.01
C GLU A 523 -12.93 35.21 29.41
N THR A 524 -13.57 36.05 30.22
CA THR A 524 -14.79 36.78 29.85
C THR A 524 -14.60 38.30 29.81
N ALA A 525 -13.39 38.81 30.02
CA ALA A 525 -13.08 40.24 29.97
C ALA A 525 -13.45 40.91 28.64
N GLY A 526 -13.48 40.16 27.53
CA GLY A 526 -13.92 40.63 26.21
C GLY A 526 -15.44 40.79 26.06
N LEU A 527 -16.26 40.35 27.03
CA LEU A 527 -17.72 40.42 26.99
C LEU A 527 -18.25 41.80 27.44
N LYS A 528 -17.89 42.87 26.73
CA LYS A 528 -18.26 44.25 27.10
C LYS A 528 -19.77 44.52 27.19
N LYS A 529 -20.57 43.76 26.43
CA LYS A 529 -22.03 43.94 26.24
C LYS A 529 -22.87 42.70 26.55
N LEU A 530 -22.24 41.59 26.91
CA LEU A 530 -22.91 40.31 27.16
C LEU A 530 -22.62 39.90 28.61
N SER A 531 -23.56 39.17 29.19
CA SER A 531 -23.38 38.60 30.53
C SER A 531 -22.88 37.17 30.43
N SER A 532 -22.16 36.71 31.46
CA SER A 532 -21.74 35.31 31.58
C SER A 532 -22.11 34.77 32.95
N ARG A 533 -22.64 33.54 33.01
CA ARG A 533 -23.00 32.86 34.25
C ARG A 533 -22.68 31.37 34.19
N LEU A 534 -22.47 30.77 35.35
CA LEU A 534 -22.35 29.32 35.49
C LEU A 534 -23.73 28.70 35.75
N SER A 535 -24.05 27.60 35.07
CA SER A 535 -25.22 26.75 35.30
C SER A 535 -24.79 25.29 35.19
N ASP A 536 -24.78 24.58 36.30
CA ASP A 536 -24.21 23.23 36.41
C ASP A 536 -22.76 23.19 35.90
N SER A 537 -22.48 22.42 34.84
CA SER A 537 -21.19 22.32 34.17
C SER A 537 -21.08 23.17 32.89
N THR A 538 -22.02 24.09 32.70
CA THR A 538 -22.14 24.90 31.49
C THR A 538 -21.98 26.37 31.80
N ILE A 539 -21.03 27.01 31.14
CA ILE A 539 -20.87 28.47 31.15
C ILE A 539 -21.77 29.02 30.04
N ILE A 540 -22.71 29.89 30.41
CA ILE A 540 -23.68 30.48 29.49
C ILE A 540 -23.33 31.95 29.32
N ILE A 541 -23.10 32.36 28.07
CA ILE A 541 -22.84 33.72 27.64
C ILE A 541 -24.06 34.18 26.84
N GLU A 542 -24.78 35.18 27.32
CA GLU A 542 -26.03 35.62 26.69
C GLU A 542 -26.32 37.11 26.89
N GLY A 543 -27.12 37.67 25.99
CA GLY A 543 -27.56 39.06 26.05
C GLY A 543 -28.07 39.61 24.73
N GLN A 544 -28.27 40.93 24.68
CA GLN A 544 -28.64 41.67 23.47
C GLN A 544 -27.38 42.30 22.87
N LEU A 545 -27.04 41.92 21.65
CA LEU A 545 -25.88 42.46 20.94
C LEU A 545 -26.35 43.54 19.95
N PRO A 546 -25.93 44.82 20.09
CA PRO A 546 -26.31 45.88 19.17
C PRO A 546 -25.91 45.59 17.73
N ALA A 547 -26.62 46.22 16.79
CA ALA A 547 -26.32 46.18 15.36
C ALA A 547 -24.83 46.45 15.08
N GLN A 548 -24.27 45.72 14.12
CA GLN A 548 -22.88 45.88 13.65
C GLN A 548 -21.83 45.87 14.78
N SER A 549 -22.05 45.05 15.83
CA SER A 549 -21.12 44.97 16.96
C SER A 549 -20.74 43.55 17.34
N SER A 550 -19.61 43.42 18.03
CA SER A 550 -19.01 42.13 18.35
C SER A 550 -18.52 42.04 19.79
N ASN A 551 -18.63 40.87 20.38
CA ASN A 551 -17.99 40.50 21.65
C ASN A 551 -17.20 39.21 21.49
N SER A 552 -16.25 38.95 22.39
CA SER A 552 -15.50 37.70 22.40
C SER A 552 -15.22 37.18 23.80
N CYS A 553 -15.10 35.87 23.93
CA CYS A 553 -14.50 35.19 25.07
C CYS A 553 -13.42 34.22 24.59
N ILE A 554 -12.51 33.84 25.48
CA ILE A 554 -11.38 32.97 25.12
C ILE A 554 -11.32 31.80 26.08
N VAL A 555 -11.13 30.60 25.53
CA VAL A 555 -10.87 29.39 26.30
C VAL A 555 -9.38 29.07 26.19
N TYR A 556 -8.72 29.00 27.34
CA TYR A 556 -7.33 28.58 27.49
C TYR A 556 -7.28 27.20 28.14
N ILE A 557 -6.52 26.27 27.55
CA ILE A 557 -6.27 24.94 28.13
C ILE A 557 -4.75 24.77 28.28
N PRO A 558 -4.19 25.00 29.48
CA PRO A 558 -2.76 24.82 29.74
C PRO A 558 -2.39 23.34 29.86
N THR A 559 -1.15 23.01 29.50
CA THR A 559 -0.59 21.65 29.68
C THR A 559 0.39 21.55 30.85
N TRP A 560 0.44 22.57 31.70
CA TRP A 560 1.31 22.66 32.88
C TRP A 560 0.49 23.15 34.08
N ASP A 561 1.05 23.02 35.28
CA ASP A 561 0.37 23.49 36.49
C ASP A 561 0.39 25.03 36.57
N VAL A 562 -0.80 25.61 36.69
CA VAL A 562 -1.01 27.05 36.77
C VAL A 562 -1.60 27.39 38.13
N ASP A 563 -1.04 28.42 38.78
CA ASP A 563 -1.64 28.99 40.00
C ASP A 563 -2.99 29.63 39.67
N ILE A 564 -4.06 29.01 40.16
CA ILE A 564 -5.44 29.46 39.94
C ILE A 564 -5.74 30.83 40.54
N GLN A 565 -4.91 31.34 41.46
CA GLN A 565 -5.06 32.67 42.04
C GLN A 565 -4.53 33.77 41.11
N ASN A 566 -3.59 33.44 40.22
CA ASN A 566 -2.85 34.38 39.38
C ASN A 566 -2.77 33.91 37.93
N ILE A 567 -3.92 33.70 37.29
CA ILE A 567 -3.98 33.25 35.89
C ILE A 567 -3.68 34.42 34.94
N SER A 568 -2.62 34.28 34.14
CA SER A 568 -2.31 35.20 33.04
C SER A 568 -1.59 34.47 31.92
N PHE A 569 -2.23 34.38 30.75
CA PHE A 569 -1.67 33.74 29.57
C PHE A 569 -1.19 34.73 28.48
N GLY A 570 -1.54 36.00 28.63
CA GLY A 570 -1.24 37.06 27.67
C GLY A 570 -2.31 37.22 26.59
N ASP A 571 -2.03 38.14 25.66
CA ASP A 571 -2.95 38.54 24.58
C ASP A 571 -3.00 37.51 23.43
N ASP A 572 -4.20 37.21 22.93
CA ASP A 572 -4.42 36.16 21.93
C ASP A 572 -3.75 36.46 20.58
N SER A 573 -3.68 37.73 20.17
CA SER A 573 -3.02 38.12 18.92
C SER A 573 -1.50 37.93 19.01
N LYS A 574 -0.91 38.20 20.18
CA LYS A 574 0.50 37.94 20.46
C LYS A 574 0.79 36.44 20.51
N LEU A 575 -0.08 35.65 21.15
CA LEU A 575 0.04 34.19 21.19
C LEU A 575 -0.07 33.58 19.78
N PHE A 576 -0.97 34.08 18.95
CA PHE A 576 -1.10 33.66 17.55
C PHE A 576 0.16 33.99 16.73
N SER A 577 0.71 35.19 16.91
CA SER A 577 1.96 35.59 16.27
C SER A 577 3.15 34.71 16.70
N LYS A 578 3.22 34.33 17.99
CA LYS A 578 4.21 33.37 18.49
C LYS A 578 4.07 31.99 17.82
N MET A 579 2.85 31.51 17.62
CA MET A 579 2.59 30.24 16.93
C MET A 579 3.07 30.28 15.47
N LYS A 580 2.81 31.36 14.74
CA LYS A 580 3.31 31.52 13.36
C LYS A 580 4.83 31.51 13.29
N ASN A 581 5.49 32.33 14.10
CA ASN A 581 6.95 32.39 14.16
C ASN A 581 7.58 31.03 14.52
N TYR A 582 6.93 30.26 15.38
CA TYR A 582 7.36 28.91 15.73
C TYR A 582 7.31 27.97 14.53
N TRP A 583 6.21 27.94 13.78
CA TRP A 583 6.10 27.08 12.60
C TRP A 583 6.96 27.55 11.43
N ASP A 584 7.17 28.86 11.26
CA ASP A 584 8.11 29.38 10.27
C ASP A 584 9.55 28.98 10.60
N SER A 585 9.94 29.07 11.88
CA SER A 585 11.23 28.56 12.37
C SER A 585 11.40 27.06 12.15
N PHE A 586 10.31 26.29 12.27
CA PHE A 586 10.31 24.86 11.93
C PHE A 586 10.51 24.63 10.42
N LEU A 587 9.71 25.28 9.56
CA LEU A 587 9.72 25.08 8.11
C LEU A 587 11.04 25.52 7.46
N THR A 588 11.66 26.60 7.96
CA THR A 588 12.94 27.12 7.44
C THR A 588 14.14 26.16 7.60
N LYS A 589 13.99 25.09 8.39
CA LYS A 589 15.02 24.04 8.55
C LYS A 589 15.02 23.03 7.41
N GLY A 590 13.91 22.91 6.70
CA GLY A 590 13.75 22.01 5.57
C GLY A 590 13.91 22.71 4.22
N ALA A 591 13.38 22.06 3.20
CA ALA A 591 13.26 22.62 1.87
C ALA A 591 12.27 23.79 1.84
N ASP A 592 12.65 24.88 1.16
CA ASP A 592 11.74 25.99 0.84
C ASP A 592 11.26 25.85 -0.61
N ILE A 593 9.99 25.52 -0.76
CA ILE A 593 9.33 25.28 -2.04
C ILE A 593 8.33 26.41 -2.29
N GLN A 594 8.41 26.95 -3.51
CA GLN A 594 7.51 27.97 -4.02
C GLN A 594 7.09 27.55 -5.42
N ILE A 595 5.83 27.17 -5.56
CA ILE A 595 5.23 26.78 -6.85
C ILE A 595 4.10 27.74 -7.23
N PRO A 596 3.76 27.90 -8.53
CA PRO A 596 2.68 28.78 -8.97
C PRO A 596 1.30 28.43 -8.42
N ASP A 597 1.08 27.20 -7.94
CA ASP A 597 -0.19 26.76 -7.36
C ASP A 597 -0.22 27.01 -5.84
N PRO A 598 -0.96 28.03 -5.35
CA PRO A 598 -0.93 28.38 -3.93
C PRO A 598 -1.61 27.32 -3.04
N GLN A 599 -2.62 26.60 -3.53
CA GLN A 599 -3.32 25.60 -2.74
C GLN A 599 -2.43 24.39 -2.49
N LEU A 600 -1.77 23.90 -3.54
CA LEU A 600 -0.81 22.82 -3.42
C LEU A 600 0.42 23.23 -2.60
N ASN A 601 0.90 24.47 -2.77
CA ASN A 601 2.01 25.00 -1.98
C ASN A 601 1.68 25.00 -0.47
N ASN A 602 0.45 25.42 -0.12
CA ASN A 602 -0.05 25.38 1.26
C ASN A 602 -0.17 23.94 1.77
N LEU A 603 -0.65 23.01 0.93
CA LEU A 603 -0.75 21.60 1.28
C LEU A 603 0.63 20.97 1.55
N ILE A 604 1.67 21.30 0.78
CA ILE A 604 3.05 20.84 1.01
C ILE A 604 3.57 21.31 2.37
N LYS A 605 3.38 22.59 2.70
CA LYS A 605 3.80 23.15 3.99
C LYS A 605 3.03 22.54 5.16
N ALA A 606 1.70 22.46 5.04
CA ALA A 606 0.84 21.83 6.04
C ALA A 606 1.19 20.35 6.24
N SER A 607 1.60 19.65 5.18
CA SER A 607 2.00 18.23 5.24
C SER A 607 3.20 18.00 6.16
N MET A 608 4.25 18.83 6.05
CA MET A 608 5.42 18.75 6.94
C MET A 608 5.04 19.04 8.40
N ILE A 609 4.19 20.06 8.63
CA ILE A 609 3.65 20.39 9.95
C ILE A 609 2.87 19.20 10.53
N ASN A 610 1.94 18.63 9.76
CA ASN A 610 1.06 17.54 10.18
C ASN A 610 1.80 16.26 10.58
N CYS A 611 2.91 15.93 9.88
CA CYS A 611 3.77 14.82 10.29
C CYS A 611 4.31 15.01 11.72
N THR A 612 4.70 16.22 12.09
CA THR A 612 5.19 16.51 13.45
C THR A 612 4.08 16.66 14.49
N ILE A 613 2.93 17.23 14.13
CA ILE A 613 1.75 17.29 15.03
C ILE A 613 1.30 15.87 15.40
N THR A 614 1.33 14.96 14.44
CA THR A 614 0.88 13.58 14.65
C THR A 614 1.91 12.74 15.41
N ALA A 615 3.19 13.06 15.33
CA ALA A 615 4.26 12.35 16.05
C ALA A 615 4.24 12.58 17.57
N ARG A 616 4.91 11.69 18.31
CA ARG A 616 5.10 11.77 19.77
C ARG A 616 6.59 11.78 20.11
N ASN A 617 6.95 12.35 21.25
CA ASN A 617 8.32 12.32 21.74
C ASN A 617 8.47 11.28 22.87
N GLU A 618 9.66 10.69 22.95
CA GLU A 618 10.07 9.77 24.01
C GLU A 618 11.50 10.08 24.47
N CYS A 619 11.89 9.49 25.61
CA CYS A 619 13.26 9.58 26.14
C CYS A 619 13.76 11.03 26.24
N ASN A 620 12.98 11.91 26.88
CA ASN A 620 13.26 13.33 27.01
C ASN A 620 13.60 13.98 25.65
N HIS A 621 12.73 13.79 24.66
CA HIS A 621 12.83 14.43 23.35
C HIS A 621 13.94 13.93 22.42
N THR A 622 14.67 12.88 22.81
CA THR A 622 15.73 12.28 21.97
C THR A 622 15.22 11.25 20.96
N ASN A 623 13.96 10.82 21.09
CA ASN A 623 13.29 9.90 20.17
C ASN A 623 11.98 10.50 19.69
N ILE A 624 11.66 10.23 18.43
CA ILE A 624 10.37 10.61 17.84
C ILE A 624 9.66 9.34 17.39
N ALA A 625 8.44 9.15 17.87
CA ALA A 625 7.51 8.13 17.45
C ALA A 625 6.69 8.64 16.25
N PRO A 626 7.01 8.25 15.00
CA PRO A 626 6.27 8.65 13.80
C PRO A 626 4.93 7.88 13.70
N TRP A 627 3.90 8.38 14.38
CA TRP A 627 2.56 7.81 14.32
C TRP A 627 1.98 7.92 12.91
N VAL A 628 1.30 6.85 12.48
CA VAL A 628 0.80 6.69 11.10
C VAL A 628 -0.52 7.43 10.84
N SER A 629 -1.20 7.89 11.90
CA SER A 629 -2.39 8.73 11.81
C SER A 629 -2.64 9.50 13.11
N ALA A 630 -3.28 10.66 13.02
CA ALA A 630 -3.80 11.35 14.21
C ALA A 630 -5.01 10.63 14.84
N ALA A 631 -5.61 9.69 14.11
CA ALA A 631 -6.67 8.81 14.58
C ALA A 631 -6.14 7.73 15.54
N HIS A 632 -6.70 6.53 15.50
CA HIS A 632 -6.41 5.44 16.43
C HIS A 632 -5.19 4.58 16.03
N PHE A 633 -4.55 4.85 14.89
CA PHE A 633 -3.37 4.10 14.47
C PHE A 633 -2.11 4.69 15.11
N GLY A 634 -1.41 3.86 15.88
CA GLY A 634 -0.13 4.23 16.50
C GLY A 634 1.02 4.11 15.53
N ILE A 635 2.06 3.40 15.96
CA ILE A 635 3.30 3.22 15.21
C ILE A 635 3.24 1.86 14.52
N MET A 636 3.59 1.80 13.24
CA MET A 636 3.68 0.55 12.50
C MET A 636 5.01 0.52 11.78
N GLU A 637 5.80 -0.53 11.98
CA GLU A 637 7.14 -0.61 11.40
C GLU A 637 7.15 -0.52 9.88
N SER A 638 6.08 -0.96 9.20
CA SER A 638 5.90 -0.79 7.75
C SER A 638 5.47 0.64 7.39
N GLU A 639 4.36 1.14 7.92
CA GLU A 639 3.81 2.42 7.44
C GLU A 639 4.54 3.67 7.95
N SER A 640 5.11 3.64 9.15
CA SER A 640 5.83 4.79 9.73
C SER A 640 7.05 5.21 8.91
N GLN A 641 7.62 4.30 8.12
CA GLN A 641 8.82 4.59 7.31
C GLN A 641 8.54 5.58 6.18
N SER A 642 7.32 5.61 5.63
CA SER A 642 6.92 6.62 4.64
C SER A 642 7.04 8.05 5.20
N ILE A 643 6.73 8.24 6.49
CA ILE A 643 6.79 9.53 7.18
C ILE A 643 8.24 9.95 7.36
N ILE A 644 9.07 9.02 7.85
CA ILE A 644 10.52 9.26 8.03
C ILE A 644 11.15 9.60 6.68
N GLU A 645 10.87 8.82 5.64
CA GLU A 645 11.40 9.01 4.28
C GLU A 645 10.96 10.36 3.70
N GLY A 646 9.66 10.68 3.74
CA GLY A 646 9.14 11.95 3.25
C GLY A 646 9.74 13.16 3.98
N MET A 647 9.80 13.12 5.31
CA MET A 647 10.39 14.22 6.10
C MET A 647 11.90 14.36 5.87
N SER A 648 12.62 13.25 5.72
CA SER A 648 14.04 13.22 5.36
C SER A 648 14.27 13.86 3.99
N LEU A 649 13.47 13.50 2.99
CA LEU A 649 13.55 14.05 1.63
C LEU A 649 13.20 15.54 1.55
N MET A 650 12.46 16.06 2.54
CA MET A 650 12.09 17.46 2.68
C MET A 650 13.05 18.25 3.59
N GLY A 651 14.16 17.66 4.03
CA GLY A 651 15.21 18.38 4.76
C GLY A 651 15.06 18.36 6.28
N HIS A 652 14.06 17.68 6.84
CA HIS A 652 13.90 17.56 8.29
C HIS A 652 14.74 16.40 8.86
N GLU A 653 16.07 16.49 8.69
CA GLU A 653 17.07 15.47 9.06
C GLU A 653 16.86 14.96 10.49
N GLN A 654 16.81 15.85 11.47
CA GLN A 654 16.73 15.48 12.87
C GLN A 654 15.42 14.76 13.23
N PHE A 655 14.31 15.12 12.58
CA PHE A 655 13.05 14.40 12.76
C PHE A 655 13.18 12.95 12.27
N ALA A 656 13.73 12.79 11.06
CA ALA A 656 13.93 11.48 10.46
C ALA A 656 14.92 10.62 11.27
N GLN A 657 16.07 11.18 11.68
CA GLN A 657 17.07 10.48 12.49
C GLN A 657 16.48 10.02 13.83
N ASN A 658 15.75 10.89 14.54
CA ASN A 658 15.09 10.53 15.81
C ASN A 658 13.98 9.48 15.61
N GLY A 659 13.33 9.47 14.46
CA GLY A 659 12.38 8.43 14.05
C GLY A 659 13.05 7.09 13.77
N LEU A 660 14.23 7.09 13.15
CA LEU A 660 15.03 5.88 12.94
C LEU A 660 15.57 5.33 14.26
N ASP A 661 16.11 6.21 15.12
CA ASP A 661 16.58 5.84 16.46
C ASP A 661 15.49 5.20 17.32
N PHE A 662 14.24 5.68 17.19
CA PHE A 662 13.09 5.07 17.85
C PHE A 662 12.95 3.58 17.49
N PHE A 663 13.14 3.21 16.22
CA PHE A 663 13.05 1.82 15.76
C PHE A 663 14.31 1.02 16.05
N ILE A 664 15.51 1.57 15.84
CA ILE A 664 16.79 0.88 16.10
C ILE A 664 16.90 0.44 17.56
N ARG A 665 16.40 1.26 18.50
CA ARG A 665 16.39 0.92 19.93
C ARG A 665 15.46 -0.25 20.27
N ARG A 666 14.55 -0.64 19.37
CA ARG A 666 13.55 -1.69 19.56
C ARG A 666 13.88 -2.99 18.82
N TYR A 667 15.06 -3.09 18.21
CA TYR A 667 15.54 -4.39 17.73
C TYR A 667 15.69 -5.35 18.91
N ASN A 668 15.24 -6.59 18.75
CA ASN A 668 15.54 -7.64 19.72
C ASN A 668 17.02 -8.05 19.64
N ASN A 669 17.44 -9.00 20.49
CA ASN A 669 18.83 -9.47 20.51
C ASN A 669 19.28 -10.10 19.18
N ASP A 670 18.35 -10.68 18.42
CA ASP A 670 18.61 -11.31 17.12
C ASP A 670 18.58 -10.31 15.96
N GLY A 671 18.33 -9.02 16.22
CA GLY A 671 18.28 -7.96 15.21
C GLY A 671 16.90 -7.75 14.56
N MET A 672 15.88 -8.51 14.96
CA MET A 672 14.52 -8.38 14.43
C MET A 672 13.82 -7.12 14.99
N LEU A 673 13.17 -6.36 14.12
CA LEU A 673 12.21 -5.33 14.47
C LEU A 673 10.77 -5.81 14.27
N THR A 674 9.93 -5.61 15.27
CA THR A 674 8.48 -5.64 15.07
C THR A 674 7.77 -4.71 16.06
N SER A 675 6.82 -3.91 15.56
CA SER A 675 5.86 -3.20 16.40
C SER A 675 4.64 -4.06 16.75
N GLY A 676 4.53 -5.27 16.16
CA GLY A 676 3.42 -6.21 16.30
C GLY A 676 2.41 -6.15 15.14
N TYR A 677 2.75 -5.51 14.02
CA TYR A 677 1.90 -5.45 12.83
C TYR A 677 2.32 -6.47 11.76
N THR A 678 3.53 -6.35 11.20
CA THR A 678 4.09 -7.28 10.19
C THR A 678 5.61 -7.40 10.29
N LEU A 679 6.22 -8.46 9.73
CA LEU A 679 7.69 -8.54 9.63
C LEU A 679 8.26 -7.78 8.42
N MET A 680 7.47 -7.56 7.37
CA MET A 680 7.92 -6.87 6.14
C MET A 680 8.48 -5.46 6.43
N GLY A 681 7.94 -4.74 7.41
CA GLY A 681 8.42 -3.38 7.70
C GLY A 681 9.85 -3.33 8.25
N MET A 682 10.45 -4.46 8.63
CA MET A 682 11.88 -4.56 8.90
C MET A 682 12.74 -4.20 7.68
N GLY A 683 12.42 -4.79 6.52
CA GLY A 683 13.12 -4.49 5.26
C GLY A 683 12.94 -3.02 4.85
N TRP A 684 11.71 -2.52 4.94
CA TRP A 684 11.41 -1.12 4.64
C TRP A 684 12.16 -0.17 5.59
N HIS A 685 12.22 -0.48 6.89
CA HIS A 685 12.97 0.32 7.86
C HIS A 685 14.45 0.42 7.53
N LEU A 686 15.12 -0.70 7.24
CA LEU A 686 16.53 -0.69 6.83
C LEU A 686 16.76 0.07 5.52
N ARG A 687 15.78 0.03 4.59
CA ARG A 687 15.85 0.77 3.34
C ARG A 687 15.88 2.28 3.61
N VAL A 688 14.93 2.77 4.40
CA VAL A 688 14.84 4.20 4.75
C VAL A 688 16.04 4.63 5.58
N LEU A 689 16.53 3.78 6.49
CA LEU A 689 17.76 4.01 7.24
C LEU A 689 18.96 4.24 6.31
N GLY A 690 19.19 3.33 5.37
CA GLY A 690 20.29 3.44 4.41
C GLY A 690 20.15 4.66 3.49
N GLN A 691 18.94 4.96 3.02
CA GLN A 691 18.66 6.14 2.19
C GLN A 691 18.89 7.45 2.97
N HIS A 692 18.44 7.52 4.22
CA HIS A 692 18.69 8.66 5.11
C HIS A 692 20.20 8.89 5.30
N PHE A 693 20.96 7.83 5.55
CA PHE A 693 22.41 7.93 5.64
C PHE A 693 23.03 8.49 4.35
N GLN A 694 22.59 8.02 3.18
CA GLN A 694 23.11 8.54 1.90
C GLN A 694 22.79 10.03 1.68
N LEU A 695 21.63 10.50 2.15
CA LEU A 695 21.23 11.90 2.06
C LEU A 695 22.09 12.82 2.93
N TYR A 696 22.51 12.39 4.12
CA TYR A 696 23.15 13.28 5.11
C TYR A 696 24.62 12.97 5.42
N ARG A 697 25.06 11.72 5.22
CA ARG A 697 26.44 11.24 5.48
C ARG A 697 26.89 11.49 6.93
N ASN A 698 25.99 11.21 7.88
CA ASN A 698 26.29 11.26 9.31
C ASN A 698 26.98 9.97 9.77
N ASP A 699 28.29 9.87 9.50
CA ASP A 699 29.12 8.70 9.83
C ASP A 699 29.12 8.40 11.34
N SER A 700 29.14 9.43 12.19
CA SER A 700 29.13 9.27 13.65
C SER A 700 27.86 8.58 14.14
N TRP A 701 26.69 8.97 13.61
CA TRP A 701 25.42 8.33 13.95
C TRP A 701 25.37 6.88 13.46
N LEU A 702 25.87 6.60 12.25
CA LEU A 702 25.87 5.24 11.72
C LEU A 702 26.81 4.33 12.54
N ARG A 703 28.01 4.79 12.88
CA ARG A 703 28.96 4.07 13.75
C ARG A 703 28.37 3.78 15.13
N ALA A 704 27.63 4.73 15.71
CA ALA A 704 26.97 4.53 17.01
C ALA A 704 25.91 3.41 16.99
N ASN A 705 25.34 3.10 15.82
CA ASN A 705 24.29 2.09 15.64
C ASN A 705 24.76 0.83 14.87
N GLU A 706 26.05 0.78 14.49
CA GLU A 706 26.63 -0.21 13.57
C GLU A 706 26.32 -1.66 13.97
N SER A 707 26.48 -2.00 15.25
CA SER A 707 26.27 -3.36 15.75
C SER A 707 24.82 -3.82 15.65
N LYS A 708 23.86 -2.92 15.96
CA LYS A 708 22.42 -3.20 15.87
C LYS A 708 21.99 -3.37 14.42
N ILE A 709 22.48 -2.50 13.54
CA ILE A 709 22.18 -2.56 12.10
C ILE A 709 22.79 -3.82 11.46
N SER A 710 23.99 -4.22 11.89
CA SER A 710 24.63 -5.45 11.42
C SER A 710 23.84 -6.68 11.86
N SER A 711 23.39 -6.74 13.12
CA SER A 711 22.53 -7.82 13.62
C SER A 711 21.21 -7.93 12.84
N ALA A 712 20.60 -6.79 12.53
CA ALA A 712 19.43 -6.68 11.67
C ALA A 712 19.65 -7.21 10.24
N CYS A 713 20.81 -6.92 9.64
CA CYS A 713 21.19 -7.48 8.34
C CYS A 713 21.40 -9.00 8.42
N ASP A 714 22.12 -9.47 9.44
CA ASP A 714 22.34 -10.90 9.71
C ASP A 714 21.01 -11.64 9.91
N TRP A 715 20.02 -11.02 10.55
CA TRP A 715 18.69 -11.59 10.69
C TRP A 715 18.04 -11.87 9.33
N ILE A 716 18.03 -10.89 8.41
CA ILE A 716 17.48 -11.08 7.05
C ILE A 716 18.22 -12.21 6.34
N VAL A 717 19.55 -12.25 6.44
CA VAL A 717 20.36 -13.32 5.84
C VAL A 717 19.97 -14.69 6.39
N LYS A 718 19.79 -14.84 7.72
CA LYS A 718 19.36 -16.11 8.32
C LYS A 718 17.98 -16.54 7.84
N GLN A 719 17.03 -15.63 7.74
CA GLN A 719 15.69 -15.95 7.22
C GLN A 719 15.74 -16.35 5.74
N HIS A 720 16.56 -15.69 4.92
CA HIS A 720 16.77 -16.04 3.50
C HIS A 720 17.28 -17.49 3.33
N GLU A 721 18.17 -17.96 4.21
CA GLU A 721 18.70 -19.33 4.14
C GLU A 721 17.63 -20.39 4.48
N LYS A 722 16.61 -20.06 5.29
CA LYS A 722 15.60 -21.03 5.74
C LYS A 722 14.83 -21.68 4.58
N THR A 723 14.69 -21.04 3.42
CA THR A 723 13.86 -21.57 2.32
C THR A 723 14.65 -22.23 1.19
N LYS A 724 15.99 -22.36 1.30
CA LYS A 724 16.84 -22.90 0.22
C LYS A 724 16.77 -24.44 0.13
N MET A 725 15.62 -24.93 -0.32
CA MET A 725 15.31 -26.35 -0.44
C MET A 725 15.33 -26.83 -1.90
N LEU A 726 15.92 -28.00 -2.13
CA LEU A 726 15.89 -28.68 -3.43
C LEU A 726 14.85 -29.81 -3.40
N THR A 727 14.22 -30.06 -4.54
CA THR A 727 13.47 -31.29 -4.80
C THR A 727 14.42 -32.49 -4.82
N PRO A 728 13.92 -33.73 -4.72
CA PRO A 728 14.75 -34.93 -4.87
C PRO A 728 15.50 -35.01 -6.21
N SER A 729 14.97 -34.37 -7.25
CA SER A 729 15.61 -34.25 -8.57
C SER A 729 16.68 -33.15 -8.64
N GLY A 730 17.01 -32.49 -7.53
CA GLY A 730 17.99 -31.41 -7.43
C GLY A 730 17.49 -30.06 -7.96
N GLN A 731 16.19 -29.92 -8.25
CA GLN A 731 15.62 -28.65 -8.72
C GLN A 731 15.28 -27.74 -7.54
N LYS A 732 15.52 -26.44 -7.69
CA LYS A 732 15.05 -25.45 -6.71
C LYS A 732 13.51 -25.48 -6.63
N VAL A 733 12.93 -25.49 -5.43
CA VAL A 733 11.48 -25.25 -5.25
C VAL A 733 11.10 -23.82 -5.65
N LEU A 734 9.80 -23.51 -5.79
CA LEU A 734 9.36 -22.17 -6.22
C LEU A 734 9.82 -21.07 -5.27
N GLU A 735 9.69 -21.32 -3.98
CA GLU A 735 10.03 -20.44 -2.88
C GLU A 735 11.52 -20.46 -2.49
N TYR A 736 12.37 -21.16 -3.26
CA TYR A 736 13.80 -21.27 -2.97
C TYR A 736 14.44 -19.90 -2.80
N GLY A 737 15.07 -19.67 -1.65
CA GLY A 737 15.81 -18.44 -1.39
C GLY A 737 14.90 -17.21 -1.29
N LEU A 738 13.64 -17.40 -0.91
CA LEU A 738 12.76 -16.33 -0.44
C LEU A 738 12.83 -16.21 1.09
N MET A 739 12.39 -15.09 1.63
CA MET A 739 12.03 -14.98 3.04
C MET A 739 10.85 -15.90 3.34
N PRO A 740 10.76 -16.48 4.56
CA PRO A 740 9.65 -17.31 4.99
C PRO A 740 8.27 -16.67 4.68
N PRO A 741 7.23 -17.48 4.44
CA PRO A 741 5.91 -16.97 4.12
C PRO A 741 5.39 -16.17 5.32
N GLY A 742 4.77 -15.03 5.05
CA GLY A 742 4.34 -14.11 6.08
C GLY A 742 3.07 -13.38 5.69
N THR A 743 2.46 -12.70 6.66
CA THR A 743 1.33 -11.81 6.37
C THR A 743 1.81 -10.52 5.73
N SER A 744 1.01 -10.03 4.80
CA SER A 744 1.25 -8.76 4.11
C SER A 744 0.21 -7.73 4.54
N ALA A 745 0.64 -6.76 5.36
CA ALA A 745 -0.23 -5.73 5.92
C ALA A 745 -1.44 -6.32 6.68
N ASP A 746 -2.64 -5.89 6.31
CA ASP A 746 -3.91 -6.32 6.89
C ASP A 746 -4.38 -7.71 6.41
N TRP A 747 -3.74 -8.31 5.39
CA TRP A 747 -4.14 -9.60 4.82
C TRP A 747 -3.60 -10.78 5.66
N PRO A 748 -4.45 -11.49 6.44
CA PRO A 748 -3.99 -12.48 7.44
C PRO A 748 -3.53 -13.82 6.84
N LEU A 749 -3.18 -13.89 5.55
CA LEU A 749 -2.79 -15.13 4.90
C LEU A 749 -1.27 -15.25 4.82
N LEU A 750 -0.71 -16.37 5.29
CA LEU A 750 0.71 -16.69 5.12
C LEU A 750 1.02 -17.03 3.66
N MET A 751 1.85 -16.21 3.03
CA MET A 751 2.22 -16.36 1.63
C MET A 751 3.61 -15.80 1.33
N TYR A 752 4.18 -16.25 0.22
CA TYR A 752 5.36 -15.63 -0.38
C TYR A 752 4.97 -14.42 -1.23
N GLY A 753 4.48 -13.37 -0.58
CA GLY A 753 4.07 -12.13 -1.24
C GLY A 753 5.27 -11.41 -1.85
N ILE A 754 5.18 -10.96 -3.11
CA ILE A 754 6.30 -10.41 -3.87
C ILE A 754 6.84 -9.11 -3.26
N ARG A 755 5.96 -8.17 -2.87
CA ARG A 755 6.40 -6.91 -2.25
C ARG A 755 7.16 -7.13 -0.93
N PRO A 756 6.72 -7.97 0.02
CA PRO A 756 7.52 -8.29 1.21
C PRO A 756 8.95 -8.72 0.89
N GLN A 757 9.12 -9.63 -0.07
CA GLN A 757 10.44 -10.09 -0.51
C GLN A 757 11.30 -8.92 -1.01
N ALA A 758 10.68 -8.03 -1.78
CA ALA A 758 11.34 -6.85 -2.32
C ALA A 758 11.80 -5.86 -1.24
N GLU A 759 11.02 -5.64 -0.19
CA GLU A 759 11.43 -4.78 0.92
C GLU A 759 12.63 -5.34 1.69
N PHE A 760 12.68 -6.66 1.91
CA PHE A 760 13.82 -7.29 2.59
C PHE A 760 15.12 -7.16 1.79
N TYR A 761 15.07 -7.37 0.47
CA TYR A 761 16.21 -7.08 -0.41
C TYR A 761 16.61 -5.60 -0.35
N ALA A 762 15.65 -4.69 -0.55
CA ALA A 762 15.95 -3.26 -0.59
C ALA A 762 16.54 -2.76 0.72
N GLY A 763 16.04 -3.28 1.85
CA GLY A 763 16.57 -3.02 3.18
C GLY A 763 17.99 -3.52 3.37
N LEU A 764 18.23 -4.81 3.09
CA LEU A 764 19.56 -5.40 3.22
C LEU A 764 20.58 -4.69 2.33
N ASN A 765 20.22 -4.42 1.07
CA ASN A 765 21.10 -3.73 0.12
C ASN A 765 21.44 -2.30 0.58
N ALA A 766 20.44 -1.51 1.00
CA ALA A 766 20.65 -0.13 1.43
C ALA A 766 21.47 -0.04 2.72
N ALA A 767 21.18 -0.88 3.71
CA ALA A 767 21.93 -0.93 4.96
C ALA A 767 23.37 -1.43 4.74
N ALA A 768 23.57 -2.47 3.92
CA ALA A 768 24.90 -2.97 3.58
C ALA A 768 25.76 -1.91 2.87
N LYS A 769 25.16 -1.15 1.93
CA LYS A 769 25.83 0.01 1.30
C LYS A 769 26.22 1.08 2.33
N ALA A 770 25.32 1.44 3.24
CA ALA A 770 25.65 2.39 4.30
C ALA A 770 26.79 1.88 5.20
N LEU A 771 26.75 0.61 5.62
CA LEU A 771 27.80 -0.02 6.43
C LEU A 771 29.17 -0.06 5.69
N ALA A 772 29.16 -0.25 4.37
CA ALA A 772 30.38 -0.22 3.56
C ALA A 772 31.08 1.14 3.60
N GLU A 773 30.31 2.24 3.64
CA GLU A 773 30.84 3.61 3.67
C GLU A 773 31.61 3.91 4.96
N ILE A 774 31.27 3.26 6.07
CA ILE A 774 32.01 3.35 7.34
C ILE A 774 33.04 2.23 7.53
N GLN A 775 33.29 1.43 6.49
CA GLN A 775 34.25 0.32 6.45
C GLN A 775 33.93 -0.82 7.44
N ASN A 776 32.64 -1.10 7.66
CA ASN A 776 32.24 -2.27 8.46
C ASN A 776 32.73 -3.57 7.78
N PRO A 777 33.37 -4.50 8.51
CA PRO A 777 33.99 -5.69 7.93
C PRO A 777 33.01 -6.73 7.37
N GLN A 778 31.74 -6.72 7.79
CA GLN A 778 30.70 -7.64 7.29
C GLN A 778 29.98 -7.10 6.04
N SER A 779 30.12 -5.80 5.73
CA SER A 779 29.39 -5.12 4.64
C SER A 779 29.53 -5.82 3.29
N GLY A 780 30.73 -6.29 2.93
CA GLY A 780 30.96 -7.04 1.68
C GLY A 780 30.17 -8.36 1.61
N ASN A 781 30.09 -9.09 2.73
CA ASN A 781 29.26 -10.29 2.81
C ASN A 781 27.76 -9.95 2.71
N PHE A 782 27.31 -8.88 3.35
CA PHE A 782 25.92 -8.44 3.25
C PHE A 782 25.53 -8.01 1.85
N LEU A 783 26.38 -7.29 1.12
CA LEU A 783 26.16 -6.94 -0.28
C LEU A 783 26.04 -8.18 -1.16
N HIS A 784 26.93 -9.16 -0.99
CA HIS A 784 26.86 -10.42 -1.71
C HIS A 784 25.59 -11.22 -1.38
N LYS A 785 25.16 -11.23 -0.10
CA LYS A 785 23.90 -11.87 0.30
C LYS A 785 22.67 -11.13 -0.25
N ALA A 786 22.69 -9.81 -0.35
CA ALA A 786 21.65 -9.02 -0.98
C ALA A 786 21.52 -9.37 -2.48
N GLU A 787 22.64 -9.48 -3.19
CA GLU A 787 22.66 -9.92 -4.60
C GLU A 787 22.08 -11.34 -4.76
N ASN A 788 22.45 -12.27 -3.89
CA ASN A 788 21.87 -13.62 -3.89
C ASN A 788 20.35 -13.60 -3.66
N LEU A 789 19.87 -12.83 -2.68
CA LEU A 789 18.44 -12.66 -2.41
C LEU A 789 17.72 -12.05 -3.63
N GLN A 790 18.28 -11.03 -4.27
CA GLN A 790 17.74 -10.45 -5.50
C GLN A 790 17.57 -11.50 -6.59
N ASN A 791 18.62 -12.29 -6.84
CA ASN A 791 18.64 -13.32 -7.87
C ASN A 791 17.63 -14.45 -7.58
N ASP A 792 17.52 -14.89 -6.33
CA ASP A 792 16.55 -15.90 -5.92
C ASP A 792 15.11 -15.36 -6.05
N ILE A 793 14.83 -14.10 -5.70
CA ILE A 793 13.53 -13.45 -5.92
C ILE A 793 13.17 -13.41 -7.40
N ILE A 794 14.08 -12.94 -8.26
CA ILE A 794 13.85 -12.89 -9.72
C ILE A 794 13.58 -14.30 -10.25
N SER A 795 14.39 -15.28 -9.88
CA SER A 795 14.23 -16.67 -10.32
C SER A 795 12.91 -17.28 -9.87
N SER A 796 12.51 -17.07 -8.62
CA SER A 796 11.21 -17.47 -8.10
C SER A 796 10.05 -16.81 -8.86
N TYR A 797 10.09 -15.49 -8.98
CA TYR A 797 9.08 -14.69 -9.70
C TYR A 797 8.90 -15.16 -11.15
N ARG A 798 10.00 -15.34 -11.91
CA ARG A 798 9.96 -15.77 -13.31
C ARG A 798 9.43 -17.20 -13.47
N ARG A 799 9.80 -18.14 -12.59
CA ARG A 799 9.26 -19.52 -12.61
C ARG A 799 7.76 -19.56 -12.38
N THR A 800 7.23 -18.65 -11.58
CA THR A 800 5.79 -18.54 -11.30
C THR A 800 5.07 -17.82 -12.42
N GLN A 801 5.57 -16.67 -12.87
CA GLN A 801 5.02 -15.92 -14.00
C GLN A 801 4.91 -16.76 -15.27
N ARG A 802 5.91 -17.60 -15.57
CA ARG A 802 5.89 -18.55 -16.69
C ARG A 802 4.64 -19.43 -16.73
N ARG A 803 4.05 -19.74 -15.57
CA ARG A 803 2.86 -20.60 -15.44
C ARG A 803 1.56 -19.82 -15.38
N CYS A 804 1.64 -18.49 -15.32
CA CYS A 804 0.49 -17.61 -15.27
C CYS A 804 -0.02 -17.30 -16.68
N PRO A 805 -1.32 -17.54 -16.97
CA PRO A 805 -1.92 -17.10 -18.22
C PRO A 805 -1.83 -15.58 -18.41
N ALA A 806 -1.58 -15.15 -19.64
CA ALA A 806 -1.72 -13.77 -20.06
C ALA A 806 -3.15 -13.28 -19.82
N VAL A 807 -3.29 -11.99 -19.55
CA VAL A 807 -4.55 -11.39 -19.10
C VAL A 807 -5.00 -10.27 -20.06
N PRO A 808 -6.31 -10.14 -20.33
CA PRO A 808 -6.82 -9.27 -21.41
C PRO A 808 -6.85 -7.78 -21.04
N LEU A 809 -6.51 -6.91 -21.99
CA LEU A 809 -6.77 -5.47 -21.91
C LEU A 809 -8.03 -5.12 -22.73
N PRO A 810 -8.75 -4.03 -22.38
CA PRO A 810 -9.91 -3.55 -23.15
C PRO A 810 -9.60 -3.18 -24.60
N THR A 811 -8.33 -3.02 -24.97
CA THR A 811 -7.88 -2.75 -26.34
C THR A 811 -7.92 -3.97 -27.25
N GLY A 812 -8.23 -5.16 -26.72
CA GLY A 812 -8.27 -6.43 -27.46
C GLY A 812 -6.95 -7.21 -27.40
N VAL A 813 -5.87 -6.64 -26.88
CA VAL A 813 -4.60 -7.35 -26.68
C VAL A 813 -4.54 -7.97 -25.28
N TYR A 814 -3.59 -8.87 -25.09
CA TYR A 814 -3.28 -9.51 -23.80
C TYR A 814 -1.86 -9.12 -23.38
N VAL A 815 -1.63 -9.02 -22.08
CA VAL A 815 -0.29 -8.83 -21.50
C VAL A 815 0.05 -9.99 -20.57
N PRO A 816 1.33 -10.39 -20.45
CA PRO A 816 1.75 -11.37 -19.45
C PRO A 816 1.29 -10.97 -18.04
N TYR A 817 0.71 -11.92 -17.31
CA TYR A 817 0.31 -11.65 -15.93
C TYR A 817 1.53 -11.58 -15.02
N CYS A 818 1.61 -10.51 -14.23
CA CYS A 818 2.69 -10.30 -13.27
C CYS A 818 2.20 -10.68 -11.86
N PRO A 819 2.55 -11.87 -11.32
CA PRO A 819 1.96 -12.41 -10.11
C PRO A 819 2.31 -11.60 -8.85
N THR A 820 1.38 -11.58 -7.91
CA THR A 820 1.53 -10.92 -6.59
C THR A 820 2.10 -11.87 -5.52
N VAL A 821 1.98 -13.17 -5.73
CA VAL A 821 2.44 -14.23 -4.83
C VAL A 821 3.31 -15.21 -5.61
N ALA A 822 4.51 -15.49 -5.09
CA ALA A 822 5.52 -16.29 -5.78
C ALA A 822 5.16 -17.79 -5.93
N THR A 823 4.05 -18.25 -5.38
CA THR A 823 3.59 -19.65 -5.44
C THR A 823 2.18 -19.79 -6.02
N GLN A 824 1.66 -18.75 -6.68
CA GLN A 824 0.31 -18.73 -7.24
C GLN A 824 0.32 -18.43 -8.75
N PHE A 825 -0.42 -19.21 -9.52
CA PHE A 825 -0.42 -19.15 -11.00
C PHE A 825 -1.64 -18.42 -11.60
N THR A 826 -2.45 -17.78 -10.75
CA THR A 826 -3.76 -17.20 -11.08
C THR A 826 -3.87 -15.81 -10.47
N THR A 827 -4.83 -15.01 -10.95
CA THR A 827 -5.08 -13.70 -10.33
C THR A 827 -5.53 -13.86 -8.89
N ILE A 828 -5.32 -12.84 -8.06
CA ILE A 828 -5.82 -12.87 -6.68
C ILE A 828 -7.34 -12.94 -6.67
N ALA A 829 -7.98 -12.24 -7.61
CA ALA A 829 -9.42 -12.26 -7.80
C ALA A 829 -9.96 -13.67 -8.06
N ASP A 830 -9.31 -14.44 -8.93
CA ASP A 830 -9.76 -15.79 -9.27
C ASP A 830 -9.56 -16.78 -8.12
N THR A 831 -8.57 -16.55 -7.28
CA THR A 831 -8.16 -17.48 -6.21
C THR A 831 -8.92 -17.24 -4.91
N PHE A 832 -9.11 -15.97 -4.55
CA PHE A 832 -9.69 -15.58 -3.26
C PHE A 832 -10.99 -14.79 -3.41
N GLY A 833 -11.46 -14.58 -4.64
CA GLY A 833 -12.68 -13.86 -4.96
C GLY A 833 -12.46 -12.40 -5.37
N PRO A 834 -13.41 -11.81 -6.10
CA PRO A 834 -13.27 -10.48 -6.72
C PRO A 834 -13.05 -9.35 -5.71
N GLY A 835 -13.54 -9.50 -4.47
CA GLY A 835 -13.33 -8.51 -3.40
C GLY A 835 -11.86 -8.33 -2.97
N LEU A 836 -11.00 -9.32 -3.25
CA LEU A 836 -9.58 -9.27 -2.94
C LEU A 836 -8.69 -8.96 -4.16
N ALA A 837 -9.28 -8.74 -5.35
CA ALA A 837 -8.57 -8.35 -6.56
C ALA A 837 -7.67 -7.12 -6.35
N VAL A 838 -8.05 -6.24 -5.42
CA VAL A 838 -7.31 -5.04 -5.05
C VAL A 838 -5.90 -5.33 -4.51
N LYS A 839 -5.64 -6.53 -3.97
CA LYS A 839 -4.30 -6.91 -3.51
C LYS A 839 -3.32 -7.11 -4.67
N ASP A 840 -3.80 -7.39 -5.89
CA ASP A 840 -2.96 -7.37 -7.10
C ASP A 840 -2.42 -5.99 -7.45
N VAL A 841 -3.07 -4.95 -6.91
CA VAL A 841 -2.68 -3.56 -7.06
C VAL A 841 -1.78 -3.15 -5.89
N SER A 842 -2.23 -3.35 -4.65
CA SER A 842 -1.51 -2.86 -3.46
C SER A 842 -0.21 -3.61 -3.16
N MET A 843 -0.11 -4.88 -3.55
CA MET A 843 1.03 -5.78 -3.22
C MET A 843 1.74 -6.38 -4.45
N GLY A 844 1.38 -5.93 -5.66
CA GLY A 844 1.80 -6.57 -6.90
C GLY A 844 3.29 -6.41 -7.29
N ALA A 845 3.67 -7.06 -8.39
CA ALA A 845 5.04 -7.11 -8.89
C ALA A 845 5.66 -5.76 -9.30
N GLN A 846 4.89 -4.67 -9.43
CA GLN A 846 5.46 -3.35 -9.70
C GLN A 846 6.42 -2.89 -8.60
N HIS A 847 6.25 -3.40 -7.38
CA HIS A 847 7.19 -3.17 -6.28
C HIS A 847 8.59 -3.74 -6.55
N LEU A 848 8.73 -4.77 -7.42
CA LEU A 848 10.05 -5.25 -7.85
C LEU A 848 10.83 -4.19 -8.63
N VAL A 849 10.14 -3.34 -9.40
CA VAL A 849 10.77 -2.23 -10.13
C VAL A 849 11.09 -1.08 -9.16
N VAL A 850 10.11 -0.67 -8.35
CA VAL A 850 10.26 0.44 -7.40
C VAL A 850 11.38 0.20 -6.39
N LEU A 851 11.60 -1.05 -5.99
CA LEU A 851 12.57 -1.44 -4.97
C LEU A 851 13.90 -1.93 -5.56
N GLY A 852 14.12 -1.76 -6.86
CA GLY A 852 15.40 -2.02 -7.52
C GLY A 852 15.78 -3.49 -7.65
N ILE A 853 14.79 -4.39 -7.70
CA ILE A 853 15.01 -5.81 -8.05
C ILE A 853 15.02 -5.98 -9.56
N LEU A 854 13.99 -5.46 -10.23
CA LEU A 854 13.92 -5.37 -11.69
C LEU A 854 14.39 -3.98 -12.13
N PRO A 855 15.04 -3.86 -13.29
CA PRO A 855 15.44 -2.55 -13.81
C PRO A 855 14.20 -1.70 -14.15
N PRO A 856 14.32 -0.36 -14.15
CA PRO A 856 13.23 0.56 -14.48
C PRO A 856 12.47 0.21 -15.77
N ASP A 857 13.21 -0.17 -16.82
CA ASP A 857 12.70 -0.46 -18.16
C ASP A 857 12.19 -1.90 -18.34
N ALA A 858 12.09 -2.68 -17.26
CA ALA A 858 11.55 -4.03 -17.31
C ALA A 858 10.10 -4.02 -17.83
N LYS A 859 9.81 -4.87 -18.84
CA LYS A 859 8.47 -5.03 -19.44
C LYS A 859 7.36 -5.25 -18.41
N ASP A 860 7.67 -5.93 -17.30
CA ASP A 860 6.76 -6.20 -16.18
C ASP A 860 6.14 -4.92 -15.58
N GLY A 861 6.93 -3.85 -15.47
CA GLY A 861 6.46 -2.55 -14.97
C GLY A 861 5.37 -1.98 -15.88
N TYR A 862 5.62 -2.03 -17.20
CA TYR A 862 4.65 -1.57 -18.21
C TYR A 862 3.41 -2.46 -18.26
N PHE A 863 3.55 -3.79 -18.22
CA PHE A 863 2.41 -4.71 -18.18
C PHE A 863 1.51 -4.46 -16.98
N LYS A 864 2.11 -4.20 -15.80
CA LYS A 864 1.36 -3.80 -14.60
C LYS A 864 0.71 -2.43 -14.77
N ALA A 865 1.42 -1.45 -15.30
CA ALA A 865 0.91 -0.10 -15.48
C ALA A 865 -0.31 -0.05 -16.42
N ASP A 866 -0.24 -0.69 -17.59
CA ASP A 866 -1.37 -0.79 -18.51
C ASP A 866 -2.54 -1.53 -17.85
N ARG A 867 -2.28 -2.63 -17.14
CA ARG A 867 -3.31 -3.36 -16.40
C ARG A 867 -3.99 -2.49 -15.34
N PHE A 868 -3.22 -1.69 -14.61
CA PHE A 868 -3.76 -0.79 -13.60
C PHE A 868 -4.64 0.28 -14.22
N GLU A 869 -4.14 0.98 -15.23
CA GLU A 869 -4.84 2.10 -15.86
C GLU A 869 -6.09 1.68 -16.63
N ASP A 870 -6.03 0.57 -17.37
CA ASP A 870 -7.13 0.12 -18.22
C ASP A 870 -8.13 -0.79 -17.53
N VAL A 871 -7.76 -1.46 -16.43
CA VAL A 871 -8.66 -2.36 -15.70
C VAL A 871 -8.95 -1.82 -14.31
N PHE A 872 -7.97 -1.81 -13.41
CA PHE A 872 -8.23 -1.59 -11.99
C PHE A 872 -8.67 -0.16 -11.65
N PHE A 873 -8.06 0.86 -12.27
CA PHE A 873 -8.36 2.27 -11.98
C PHE A 873 -9.65 2.73 -12.67
N LYS A 874 -10.16 1.96 -13.63
CA LYS A 874 -11.45 2.19 -14.30
C LYS A 874 -12.61 1.39 -13.68
N SER A 875 -12.34 0.42 -12.80
CA SER A 875 -13.36 -0.38 -12.13
C SER A 875 -14.29 0.48 -11.28
N PRO A 876 -15.58 0.67 -11.64
CA PRO A 876 -16.48 1.60 -10.97
C PRO A 876 -16.70 1.24 -9.50
N THR A 877 -16.88 2.26 -8.67
CA THR A 877 -17.23 2.13 -7.25
C THR A 877 -18.36 3.09 -6.92
N ALA A 878 -18.91 3.01 -5.71
CA ALA A 878 -19.96 3.93 -5.28
C ALA A 878 -19.49 5.40 -5.25
N ASP A 879 -18.21 5.67 -5.02
CA ASP A 879 -17.62 7.02 -5.02
C ASP A 879 -17.19 7.51 -6.41
N PHE A 880 -16.91 6.58 -7.30
CA PHE A 880 -16.43 6.85 -8.65
C PHE A 880 -17.28 6.02 -9.62
N PRO A 881 -18.51 6.49 -9.92
CA PRO A 881 -19.48 5.74 -10.71
C PRO A 881 -19.08 5.69 -12.19
N ALA A 882 -19.56 4.66 -12.89
CA ALA A 882 -19.21 4.40 -14.29
C ALA A 882 -19.50 5.58 -15.23
N GLU A 883 -20.59 6.32 -15.00
CA GLU A 883 -20.96 7.50 -15.77
C GLU A 883 -19.90 8.60 -15.67
N LYS A 884 -19.48 8.97 -14.46
CA LYS A 884 -18.44 10.00 -14.26
C LYS A 884 -17.10 9.58 -14.86
N ILE A 885 -16.75 8.30 -14.75
CA ILE A 885 -15.53 7.76 -15.38
C ILE A 885 -15.61 7.85 -16.91
N ARG A 886 -16.77 7.54 -17.51
CA ARG A 886 -16.95 7.63 -18.96
C ARG A 886 -16.83 9.08 -19.44
N ASP A 887 -17.39 10.02 -18.70
CA ASP A 887 -17.48 11.41 -19.11
C ASP A 887 -16.15 12.17 -18.90
N ASP A 888 -15.38 11.86 -17.84
CA ASP A 888 -14.07 12.45 -17.56
C ASP A 888 -13.10 11.43 -16.94
N TRP A 889 -12.69 10.44 -17.74
CA TRP A 889 -11.76 9.40 -17.29
C TRP A 889 -10.39 9.97 -16.88
N LEU A 890 -9.97 11.11 -17.44
CA LEU A 890 -8.67 11.72 -17.13
C LEU A 890 -8.61 12.11 -15.65
N SER A 891 -9.70 12.68 -15.12
CA SER A 891 -9.80 13.19 -13.74
C SER A 891 -10.32 12.14 -12.74
N TYR A 892 -11.13 11.17 -13.20
CA TYR A 892 -11.76 10.15 -12.33
C TYR A 892 -11.01 8.80 -12.28
N THR A 893 -9.85 8.66 -12.94
CA THR A 893 -9.00 7.44 -12.88
C THR A 893 -7.51 7.80 -12.73
N GLY A 894 -6.58 6.84 -12.85
CA GLY A 894 -5.13 7.09 -12.68
C GLY A 894 -4.61 6.97 -11.24
N PHE A 895 -5.43 6.46 -10.34
CA PHE A 895 -5.11 6.20 -8.93
C PHE A 895 -5.84 4.95 -8.43
N TYR A 896 -5.29 4.33 -7.38
CA TYR A 896 -5.88 3.17 -6.75
C TYR A 896 -7.01 3.54 -5.77
N ARG A 897 -8.11 2.80 -5.87
CA ARG A 897 -9.36 3.07 -5.16
C ARG A 897 -9.44 2.56 -3.71
N GLY A 898 -8.37 1.96 -3.19
CA GLY A 898 -8.29 1.56 -1.78
C GLY A 898 -7.54 2.60 -0.96
N GLN A 899 -6.26 2.79 -1.28
CA GLN A 899 -5.34 3.68 -0.58
C GLN A 899 -4.34 4.21 -1.61
N PRO A 900 -4.54 5.41 -2.20
CA PRO A 900 -3.91 5.85 -3.44
C PRO A 900 -2.39 5.68 -3.53
N TYR A 901 -1.65 5.89 -2.44
CA TYR A 901 -0.18 5.83 -2.47
C TYR A 901 0.40 4.41 -2.27
N TYR A 902 -0.39 3.44 -1.83
CA TYR A 902 0.08 2.08 -1.53
C TYR A 902 0.67 1.29 -2.71
N PRO A 903 0.15 1.39 -3.97
CA PRO A 903 0.66 0.65 -5.11
C PRO A 903 2.00 1.13 -5.66
N ARG A 904 2.41 2.38 -5.33
CA ARG A 904 3.64 3.04 -5.82
C ARG A 904 3.74 3.09 -7.36
N ILE A 905 2.60 3.19 -8.07
CA ILE A 905 2.60 3.24 -9.54
C ILE A 905 3.17 4.56 -10.09
N THR A 906 2.95 5.68 -9.40
CA THR A 906 3.52 6.98 -9.77
C THR A 906 5.05 6.91 -9.84
N ASP A 907 5.67 6.17 -8.91
CA ASP A 907 7.12 5.94 -8.87
C ASP A 907 7.60 5.13 -10.08
N VAL A 908 6.81 4.16 -10.56
CA VAL A 908 7.12 3.43 -11.81
C VAL A 908 7.13 4.37 -13.02
N TYR A 909 6.20 5.33 -13.08
CA TYR A 909 6.21 6.35 -14.14
C TYR A 909 7.44 7.24 -14.04
N ALA A 910 7.84 7.65 -12.83
CA ALA A 910 9.04 8.45 -12.65
C ALA A 910 10.33 7.71 -13.05
N LEU A 911 10.46 6.45 -12.63
CA LEU A 911 11.60 5.58 -12.97
C LEU A 911 11.72 5.40 -14.49
N ASN A 912 10.60 5.32 -15.20
CA ASN A 912 10.55 5.24 -16.66
C ASN A 912 10.61 6.58 -17.39
N ASP A 913 10.75 7.70 -16.66
CA ASP A 913 10.70 9.05 -17.21
C ASP A 913 9.39 9.36 -17.99
N ASP A 914 8.27 8.74 -17.60
CA ASP A 914 6.96 8.89 -18.23
C ASP A 914 6.22 10.10 -17.63
N VAL A 915 6.56 11.29 -18.15
CA VAL A 915 6.24 12.59 -17.55
C VAL A 915 4.74 12.84 -17.36
N LYS A 916 3.92 12.61 -18.40
CA LYS A 916 2.48 12.93 -18.34
C LYS A 916 1.71 11.97 -17.41
N PRO A 917 1.93 10.65 -17.45
CA PRO A 917 1.39 9.72 -16.47
C PRO A 917 1.81 10.03 -15.02
N PHE A 918 3.08 10.39 -14.78
CA PHE A 918 3.51 10.85 -13.45
C PHE A 918 2.68 12.04 -12.98
N ILE A 919 2.61 13.11 -13.78
CA ILE A 919 1.91 14.36 -13.42
C ILE A 919 0.44 14.09 -13.12
N ARG A 920 -0.21 13.28 -13.97
CA ARG A 920 -1.60 12.88 -13.78
C ARG A 920 -1.80 12.12 -12.47
N SER A 921 -1.01 11.07 -12.22
CA SER A 921 -1.16 10.27 -11.01
C SER A 921 -0.81 11.04 -9.74
N TYR A 922 0.19 11.92 -9.78
CA TYR A 922 0.52 12.80 -8.65
C TYR A 922 -0.69 13.64 -8.21
N PHE A 923 -1.32 14.37 -9.14
CA PHE A 923 -2.49 15.19 -8.79
C PHE A 923 -3.72 14.33 -8.45
N ASN A 924 -3.97 13.26 -9.21
CA ASN A 924 -5.15 12.43 -9.03
C ASN A 924 -5.10 11.59 -7.74
N ASN A 925 -3.91 11.32 -7.16
CA ASN A 925 -3.79 10.66 -5.85
C ASN A 925 -4.21 11.57 -4.69
N ILE A 926 -4.10 12.90 -4.81
CA ILE A 926 -4.37 13.86 -3.73
C ILE A 926 -5.87 14.09 -3.55
N MET A 927 -6.52 14.43 -4.66
CA MET A 927 -7.94 14.83 -4.71
C MET A 927 -8.88 13.94 -3.91
N PRO A 928 -8.79 12.59 -3.97
CA PRO A 928 -9.83 11.75 -3.40
C PRO A 928 -9.66 11.55 -1.89
N ILE A 929 -8.56 12.02 -1.28
CA ILE A 929 -8.24 11.77 0.14
C ILE A 929 -7.81 13.02 0.92
N VAL A 930 -7.63 14.18 0.30
CA VAL A 930 -7.30 15.42 1.02
C VAL A 930 -8.54 16.01 1.71
N ASN A 931 -8.37 16.55 2.91
CA ASN A 931 -9.33 17.47 3.55
C ASN A 931 -8.86 18.90 3.30
N THR A 932 -9.60 19.66 2.50
CA THR A 932 -9.19 21.01 2.09
C THR A 932 -9.42 22.07 3.16
N GLU A 933 -10.19 21.79 4.21
CA GLU A 933 -10.47 22.74 5.30
C GLU A 933 -9.32 22.84 6.31
N VAL A 934 -8.59 21.73 6.48
CA VAL A 934 -7.52 21.60 7.49
C VAL A 934 -6.23 21.00 6.92
N LEU A 935 -6.17 20.80 5.60
CA LEU A 935 -5.00 20.35 4.83
C LEU A 935 -4.36 19.05 5.36
N THR A 936 -5.18 18.04 5.61
CA THR A 936 -4.75 16.70 6.06
C THR A 936 -5.20 15.62 5.08
N PHE A 937 -4.57 14.45 5.13
CA PHE A 937 -4.95 13.30 4.29
C PHE A 937 -5.77 12.28 5.06
N TRP A 938 -6.71 11.63 4.39
CA TRP A 938 -7.42 10.44 4.83
C TRP A 938 -6.73 9.17 4.34
N GLU A 939 -6.94 8.07 5.04
CA GLU A 939 -6.52 6.74 4.59
C GLU A 939 -7.32 6.24 3.39
N HIS A 940 -8.64 6.44 3.43
CA HIS A 940 -9.59 5.96 2.44
C HIS A 940 -10.58 7.06 2.04
N PHE A 941 -11.45 6.73 1.08
CA PHE A 941 -12.52 7.63 0.63
C PHE A 941 -13.65 7.75 1.67
N ARG A 942 -14.58 8.69 1.47
CA ARG A 942 -15.76 8.92 2.35
C ARG A 942 -15.46 9.24 3.82
N ALA A 943 -14.35 9.93 4.07
CA ALA A 943 -13.89 10.31 5.39
C ALA A 943 -13.78 9.09 6.32
N SER A 944 -13.21 8.00 5.77
CA SER A 944 -13.11 6.71 6.44
C SER A 944 -11.66 6.24 6.61
N GLY A 945 -11.47 5.25 7.48
CA GLY A 945 -10.14 4.83 7.93
C GLY A 945 -9.54 5.84 8.93
N GLY A 946 -8.24 6.07 8.81
CA GLY A 946 -7.51 7.06 9.62
C GLY A 946 -7.62 8.48 9.06
N TRP A 947 -8.03 9.44 9.90
CA TRP A 947 -7.93 10.88 9.59
C TRP A 947 -6.52 11.41 9.91
N ASN A 948 -6.06 12.40 9.15
CA ASN A 948 -4.66 12.84 9.17
C ASN A 948 -3.70 11.64 9.10
N LYS A 949 -3.89 10.78 8.08
CA LYS A 949 -3.08 9.60 7.78
C LYS A 949 -1.73 10.05 7.24
N THR A 950 -0.79 10.26 8.15
CA THR A 950 0.56 10.74 7.84
C THR A 950 1.36 9.77 6.96
N HIS A 951 0.97 8.49 6.88
CA HIS A 951 1.51 7.59 5.86
C HIS A 951 1.28 8.11 4.43
N GLU A 952 0.06 8.53 4.09
CA GLU A 952 -0.22 9.12 2.77
C GLU A 952 0.54 10.44 2.60
N THR A 953 0.61 11.25 3.66
CA THR A 953 1.38 12.50 3.68
C THR A 953 2.86 12.28 3.38
N GLY A 954 3.47 11.24 3.96
CA GLY A 954 4.88 10.89 3.72
C GLY A 954 5.15 10.57 2.26
N TRP A 955 4.28 9.77 1.63
CA TRP A 955 4.38 9.48 0.20
C TRP A 955 4.11 10.69 -0.69
N PHE A 956 3.14 11.52 -0.33
CA PHE A 956 2.89 12.78 -1.02
C PHE A 956 4.14 13.68 -1.02
N LEU A 957 4.82 13.81 0.12
CA LEU A 957 6.07 14.57 0.23
C LEU A 957 7.20 13.95 -0.61
N GLN A 958 7.35 12.62 -0.57
CA GLN A 958 8.34 11.91 -1.41
C GLN A 958 8.08 12.12 -2.91
N GLN A 959 6.83 11.99 -3.38
CA GLN A 959 6.50 12.25 -4.78
C GLN A 959 6.61 13.74 -5.17
N THR A 960 6.33 14.65 -4.24
CA THR A 960 6.59 16.10 -4.41
C THR A 960 8.07 16.36 -4.59
N ARG A 961 8.91 15.71 -3.78
CA ARG A 961 10.36 15.72 -3.97
C ARG A 961 10.69 15.25 -5.38
N MET A 962 10.25 14.05 -5.78
CA MET A 962 10.54 13.50 -7.12
C MET A 962 10.13 14.44 -8.26
N MET A 963 9.01 15.16 -8.13
CA MET A 963 8.57 16.15 -9.13
C MET A 963 9.59 17.27 -9.35
N LEU A 964 10.24 17.72 -8.27
CA LEU A 964 11.13 18.88 -8.24
C LEU A 964 12.61 18.50 -8.38
N VAL A 965 13.04 17.43 -7.72
CA VAL A 965 14.41 16.93 -7.70
C VAL A 965 14.39 15.39 -7.66
N ASP A 966 15.16 14.74 -8.53
CA ASP A 966 15.27 13.29 -8.53
C ASP A 966 16.71 12.83 -8.77
N GLU A 967 17.04 11.62 -8.35
CA GLU A 967 18.39 11.06 -8.44
C GLU A 967 18.34 9.73 -9.18
N LYS A 968 18.80 9.74 -10.44
CA LYS A 968 18.83 8.54 -11.30
C LYS A 968 20.29 8.15 -11.51
N ASP A 969 20.64 6.94 -11.12
CA ASP A 969 22.01 6.40 -11.15
C ASP A 969 23.04 7.28 -10.47
N ASN A 970 23.80 8.12 -11.17
CA ASN A 970 24.70 9.14 -10.60
C ASN A 970 24.42 10.56 -11.12
N ASP A 971 23.30 10.74 -11.82
CA ASP A 971 22.82 12.04 -12.29
C ASP A 971 21.86 12.67 -11.28
N LEU A 972 21.78 14.00 -11.28
CA LEU A 972 20.86 14.80 -10.48
C LEU A 972 19.87 15.51 -11.40
N TRP A 973 18.58 15.20 -11.31
CA TRP A 973 17.53 15.76 -12.15
C TRP A 973 16.82 16.91 -11.43
N LEU A 974 16.60 18.02 -12.13
CA LEU A 974 15.89 19.21 -11.65
C LEU A 974 14.64 19.45 -12.50
N ALA A 975 13.53 19.69 -11.82
CA ALA A 975 12.19 19.81 -12.38
C ALA A 975 11.80 18.66 -13.36
N PRO A 976 12.16 17.38 -13.10
CA PRO A 976 11.93 16.30 -14.06
C PRO A 976 10.44 16.10 -14.37
N PHE A 977 9.53 16.39 -13.45
CA PHE A 977 8.10 16.16 -13.66
C PHE A 977 7.24 17.38 -13.38
N VAL A 978 7.83 18.58 -13.45
CA VAL A 978 7.05 19.81 -13.32
C VAL A 978 6.06 19.93 -14.49
N THR A 979 4.82 20.28 -14.16
CA THR A 979 3.76 20.49 -15.14
C THR A 979 4.02 21.74 -15.98
N ASN A 980 3.71 21.67 -17.28
CA ASN A 980 3.86 22.81 -18.17
C ASN A 980 2.85 23.95 -17.85
N HIS A 981 1.81 23.68 -17.05
CA HIS A 981 0.90 24.69 -16.49
C HIS A 981 1.62 25.67 -15.55
N TRP A 982 2.76 25.30 -14.97
CA TRP A 982 3.58 26.16 -14.10
C TRP A 982 4.64 26.96 -14.85
N MET A 983 4.65 26.86 -16.18
CA MET A 983 5.61 27.53 -17.05
C MET A 983 4.95 28.62 -17.91
N GLN A 984 3.73 29.07 -17.57
CA GLN A 984 3.10 30.19 -18.28
C GLN A 984 3.91 31.49 -18.11
N ASP A 985 3.70 32.46 -18.98
CA ASP A 985 4.42 33.73 -18.93
C ASP A 985 4.28 34.41 -17.55
N GLY A 986 5.41 34.85 -16.99
CA GLY A 986 5.47 35.50 -15.67
C GLY A 986 5.45 34.55 -14.48
N MET A 987 5.23 33.24 -14.68
CA MET A 987 5.26 32.26 -13.58
C MET A 987 6.69 31.99 -13.10
N LYS A 988 6.79 31.68 -11.81
CA LYS A 988 8.04 31.38 -11.13
C LYS A 988 7.90 30.12 -10.28
N LEU A 989 8.95 29.32 -10.26
CA LEU A 989 9.08 28.16 -9.40
C LEU A 989 10.45 28.21 -8.72
N ALA A 990 10.50 27.94 -7.42
CA ALA A 990 11.76 27.82 -6.69
C ALA A 990 11.72 26.61 -5.74
N ALA A 991 12.83 25.91 -5.67
CA ALA A 991 13.08 24.86 -4.69
C ALA A 991 14.46 25.09 -4.09
N LYS A 992 14.52 25.46 -2.80
CA LYS A 992 15.75 25.81 -2.10
C LYS A 992 16.04 24.80 -0.99
N ASN A 993 17.32 24.58 -0.73
CA ASN A 993 17.80 23.65 0.30
C ASN A 993 17.26 22.22 0.18
N MET A 994 16.97 21.76 -1.04
CA MET A 994 16.49 20.40 -1.28
C MET A 994 17.61 19.40 -1.00
N PRO A 995 17.44 18.44 -0.07
CA PRO A 995 18.45 17.42 0.19
C PRO A 995 18.64 16.49 -1.02
N THR A 996 19.90 16.10 -1.25
CA THR A 996 20.29 15.06 -2.21
C THR A 996 21.47 14.29 -1.63
N ARG A 997 21.78 13.11 -2.17
CA ARG A 997 23.01 12.36 -1.85
C ARG A 997 24.30 13.11 -2.20
N PHE A 998 24.21 14.16 -3.01
CA PHE A 998 25.30 15.06 -3.37
C PHE A 998 25.45 16.27 -2.41
N GLY A 999 24.51 16.43 -1.48
CA GLY A 999 24.32 17.63 -0.66
C GLY A 999 23.15 18.48 -1.15
N ASN A 1000 22.88 19.61 -0.49
CA ASN A 1000 21.70 20.40 -0.80
C ASN A 1000 21.81 21.10 -2.16
N ILE A 1001 20.75 21.05 -2.95
CA ILE A 1001 20.58 21.80 -4.21
C ILE A 1001 19.57 22.94 -4.00
N SER A 1002 19.78 24.06 -4.69
CA SER A 1002 18.74 25.09 -4.83
C SER A 1002 18.62 25.52 -6.28
N PHE A 1003 17.40 25.75 -6.76
CA PHE A 1003 17.18 26.34 -8.07
C PHE A 1003 15.91 27.20 -8.13
N GLU A 1004 15.90 28.14 -9.07
CA GLU A 1004 14.75 28.97 -9.43
C GLU A 1004 14.55 28.90 -10.95
N ILE A 1005 13.31 28.81 -11.40
CA ILE A 1005 12.91 28.85 -12.81
C ILE A 1005 11.98 30.05 -13.00
N ASN A 1006 12.31 30.89 -13.96
CA ASN A 1006 11.56 32.08 -14.34
C ASN A 1006 11.07 31.93 -15.79
N SER A 1007 9.75 31.83 -15.98
CA SER A 1007 9.17 31.70 -17.31
C SER A 1007 8.84 33.07 -17.92
N GLN A 1008 9.40 33.35 -19.10
CA GLN A 1008 9.23 34.59 -19.87
C GLN A 1008 8.80 34.26 -21.30
N ILE A 1009 7.75 33.46 -21.45
CA ILE A 1009 7.25 32.95 -22.74
C ILE A 1009 6.87 34.07 -23.71
N ALA A 1010 6.42 35.24 -23.23
CA ALA A 1010 6.17 36.40 -24.09
C ALA A 1010 7.44 36.87 -24.82
N LYS A 1011 8.63 36.59 -24.28
CA LYS A 1011 9.93 36.81 -24.91
C LYS A 1011 10.51 35.55 -25.57
N GLY A 1012 9.77 34.45 -25.57
CA GLY A 1012 10.19 33.14 -26.09
C GLY A 1012 11.28 32.46 -25.25
N ILE A 1013 11.37 32.76 -23.94
CA ILE A 1013 12.49 32.37 -23.08
C ILE A 1013 11.99 31.70 -21.79
N ILE A 1014 12.72 30.68 -21.32
CA ILE A 1014 12.65 30.19 -19.93
C ILE A 1014 14.06 30.23 -19.34
N GLU A 1015 14.21 30.83 -18.17
CA GLU A 1015 15.49 30.98 -17.45
C GLU A 1015 15.49 30.14 -16.17
N ALA A 1016 16.67 29.63 -15.80
CA ALA A 1016 16.86 28.92 -14.54
C ALA A 1016 18.21 29.26 -13.90
N ASP A 1017 18.22 29.48 -12.59
CA ASP A 1017 19.42 29.70 -11.80
C ASP A 1017 19.58 28.58 -10.78
N ILE A 1018 20.76 27.98 -10.72
CA ILE A 1018 21.04 26.75 -9.96
C ILE A 1018 22.27 26.97 -9.07
N ILE A 1019 22.12 26.65 -7.79
CA ILE A 1019 23.21 26.53 -6.82
C ILE A 1019 23.48 25.04 -6.61
N THR A 1020 24.66 24.57 -7.03
CA THR A 1020 24.97 23.14 -7.07
C THR A 1020 25.29 22.57 -5.68
N PRO A 1021 25.20 21.24 -5.51
CA PRO A 1021 25.55 20.60 -4.25
C PRO A 1021 27.04 20.76 -3.94
N LYS A 1022 27.37 20.82 -2.64
CA LYS A 1022 28.75 21.05 -2.16
C LYS A 1022 29.45 19.81 -1.61
N ARG A 1023 28.71 18.76 -1.21
CA ARG A 1023 29.30 17.60 -0.49
C ARG A 1023 30.01 16.65 -1.46
N SER A 1024 29.34 16.27 -2.53
CA SER A 1024 29.91 15.49 -3.64
C SER A 1024 29.26 15.95 -4.95
N GLN A 1025 29.88 15.61 -6.08
CA GLN A 1025 29.41 16.05 -7.39
C GLN A 1025 28.67 14.92 -8.10
N PRO A 1026 27.48 15.16 -8.68
CA PRO A 1026 26.87 14.23 -9.60
C PRO A 1026 27.66 14.15 -10.92
N ASN A 1027 27.45 13.08 -11.67
CA ASN A 1027 27.99 12.94 -13.03
C ASN A 1027 27.51 14.09 -13.93
N SER A 1028 26.22 14.40 -13.84
CA SER A 1028 25.62 15.55 -14.51
C SER A 1028 24.40 16.06 -13.75
N ILE A 1029 24.06 17.34 -14.00
CA ILE A 1029 22.77 17.92 -13.58
C ILE A 1029 21.87 17.97 -14.80
N ILE A 1030 20.73 17.29 -14.78
CA ILE A 1030 19.75 17.28 -15.87
C ILE A 1030 18.60 18.22 -15.52
N LEU A 1031 18.54 19.38 -16.18
CA LEU A 1031 17.44 20.33 -16.01
C LEU A 1031 16.38 20.09 -17.10
N ARG A 1032 15.11 19.93 -16.72
CA ARG A 1032 14.00 19.87 -17.68
C ARG A 1032 13.22 21.20 -17.68
N LEU A 1033 13.10 21.84 -18.84
CA LEU A 1033 12.34 23.09 -19.03
C LEU A 1033 11.26 22.84 -20.08
N ARG A 1034 9.98 22.87 -19.67
CA ARG A 1034 8.87 22.47 -20.53
C ARG A 1034 8.07 23.67 -20.98
N HIS A 1035 7.92 23.85 -22.29
CA HIS A 1035 7.16 24.98 -22.82
C HIS A 1035 5.64 24.72 -22.68
N PRO A 1036 4.81 25.68 -22.24
CA PRO A 1036 3.36 25.46 -22.04
C PRO A 1036 2.63 24.96 -23.30
N GLN A 1037 3.02 25.47 -24.47
CA GLN A 1037 2.49 25.04 -25.78
C GLN A 1037 3.33 23.94 -26.46
N GLN A 1038 4.19 23.22 -25.72
CA GLN A 1038 5.03 22.12 -26.23
C GLN A 1038 5.94 22.52 -27.42
N LYS A 1039 6.38 23.78 -27.46
CA LYS A 1039 7.39 24.22 -28.44
C LYS A 1039 8.74 23.64 -28.08
N GLN A 1040 9.53 23.28 -29.08
CA GLN A 1040 10.87 22.75 -28.89
C GLN A 1040 11.88 23.85 -28.60
N MET A 1041 12.88 23.56 -27.75
CA MET A 1041 14.03 24.43 -27.56
C MET A 1041 14.80 24.61 -28.88
N LYS A 1042 15.06 25.87 -29.27
CA LYS A 1042 15.87 26.23 -30.43
C LYS A 1042 17.35 26.42 -30.09
N SER A 1043 17.62 27.01 -28.93
CA SER A 1043 18.98 27.26 -28.46
C SER A 1043 19.03 27.41 -26.94
N VAL A 1044 20.17 27.05 -26.35
CA VAL A 1044 20.44 27.19 -24.92
C VAL A 1044 21.74 27.97 -24.72
N THR A 1045 21.76 28.86 -23.73
CA THR A 1045 23.00 29.42 -23.17
C THR A 1045 23.16 29.05 -21.71
N VAL A 1046 24.39 28.70 -21.32
CA VAL A 1046 24.79 28.42 -19.93
C VAL A 1046 25.86 29.43 -19.53
N ASN A 1047 25.62 30.19 -18.46
CA ASN A 1047 26.48 31.29 -17.99
C ASN A 1047 26.85 32.27 -19.13
N GLY A 1048 25.86 32.63 -19.95
CA GLY A 1048 26.00 33.56 -21.08
C GLY A 1048 26.68 32.99 -22.32
N LYS A 1049 27.10 31.71 -22.33
CA LYS A 1049 27.77 31.06 -23.47
C LYS A 1049 26.86 30.07 -24.16
N THR A 1050 26.94 29.96 -25.49
CA THR A 1050 26.21 28.95 -26.27
C THR A 1050 26.49 27.54 -25.75
N TYR A 1051 25.42 26.74 -25.60
CA TYR A 1051 25.47 25.40 -25.06
C TYR A 1051 24.79 24.41 -26.01
N LYS A 1052 25.37 23.21 -26.18
CA LYS A 1052 24.93 22.24 -27.20
C LYS A 1052 24.38 20.93 -26.63
N ASP A 1053 24.61 20.64 -25.35
CA ASP A 1053 24.17 19.39 -24.72
C ASP A 1053 22.75 19.54 -24.16
N PHE A 1054 21.78 19.61 -25.07
CA PHE A 1054 20.35 19.64 -24.76
C PHE A 1054 19.56 18.78 -25.75
N ASP A 1055 18.43 18.22 -25.28
CA ASP A 1055 17.51 17.40 -26.07
C ASP A 1055 16.19 18.16 -26.23
N PRO A 1056 15.86 18.67 -27.44
CA PRO A 1056 14.62 19.40 -27.68
C PRO A 1056 13.37 18.52 -27.65
N VAL A 1057 13.50 17.19 -27.80
CA VAL A 1057 12.38 16.24 -27.75
C VAL A 1057 12.06 15.87 -26.31
N LYS A 1058 13.09 15.63 -25.48
CA LYS A 1058 12.93 15.32 -24.05
C LYS A 1058 12.80 16.56 -23.16
N GLU A 1059 12.96 17.75 -23.74
CA GLU A 1059 12.91 19.03 -23.06
C GLU A 1059 14.01 19.18 -21.98
N THR A 1060 15.14 18.50 -22.12
CA THR A 1060 16.21 18.44 -21.12
C THR A 1060 17.50 19.13 -21.54
N ILE A 1061 18.25 19.63 -20.55
CA ILE A 1061 19.56 20.24 -20.70
C ILE A 1061 20.50 19.51 -19.73
N ARG A 1062 21.58 18.90 -20.25
CA ARG A 1062 22.57 18.18 -19.45
C ARG A 1062 23.70 19.12 -19.10
N LEU A 1063 23.82 19.49 -17.83
CA LEU A 1063 24.73 20.52 -17.32
C LEU A 1063 25.94 19.91 -16.60
N ASN A 1064 27.07 20.61 -16.67
CA ASN A 1064 28.28 20.28 -15.93
C ASN A 1064 28.13 20.68 -14.45
N ALA A 1065 28.27 19.68 -13.55
CA ALA A 1065 28.09 19.85 -12.11
C ALA A 1065 29.27 20.51 -11.37
N HIS A 1066 30.39 20.80 -12.04
CA HIS A 1066 31.60 21.36 -11.41
C HIS A 1066 31.49 22.85 -11.07
N LEU A 1067 30.50 23.56 -11.60
CA LEU A 1067 30.33 24.99 -11.35
C LEU A 1067 29.44 25.22 -10.12
N PRO A 1068 29.86 26.05 -9.14
CA PRO A 1068 29.08 26.28 -7.92
C PRO A 1068 27.74 26.99 -8.16
N HIS A 1069 27.66 27.71 -9.28
CA HIS A 1069 26.46 28.41 -9.74
C HIS A 1069 26.33 28.26 -11.26
N ILE A 1070 25.12 27.97 -11.73
CA ILE A 1070 24.80 27.76 -13.14
C ILE A 1070 23.55 28.56 -13.47
N SER A 1071 23.68 29.51 -14.40
CA SER A 1071 22.55 30.24 -14.99
C SER A 1071 22.28 29.68 -16.39
N VAL A 1072 21.04 29.31 -16.66
CA VAL A 1072 20.58 28.68 -17.90
C VAL A 1072 19.51 29.54 -18.53
N LYS A 1073 19.58 29.72 -19.84
CA LYS A 1073 18.55 30.38 -20.64
C LYS A 1073 18.23 29.54 -21.87
N ALA A 1074 17.00 29.05 -21.95
CA ALA A 1074 16.47 28.31 -23.09
C ALA A 1074 15.55 29.21 -23.93
N GLN A 1075 15.73 29.19 -25.25
CA GLN A 1075 14.93 29.96 -26.21
C GLN A 1075 14.13 29.03 -27.11
N TYR A 1076 12.86 29.38 -27.37
CA TYR A 1076 11.85 28.54 -28.04
C TYR A 1076 11.30 29.10 -29.35
#